data_AF-A0A9D2VMF7-F1
#
_entry.id   AF-A0A9D2VMF7-F1
#
_cell.length_a   1.000
_cell.length_b   1.000
_cell.length_c   1.000
_cell.angle_alpha   90.00
_cell.angle_beta   90.00
_cell.angle_gamma   90.00
#
_symmetry.space_group_name_H-M   'P 1'
#
loop_
_entity.id
_entity.type
_entity.pdbx_description
1 polymer ?
#
loop_
_entity_poly.entity_id
_entity_poly.type
_entity_poly.pdbx_seq_one_letter_code
_entity_poly.pdbx_strand_id
1 'polypeptide(L)'
;MRKFKTESKKLLDLMINSIYTNREIFLRELISNASDAVDKLYFRSLTDKSVQLGKDELAIRVSFDKDARTVTVSDNGIGMTKDELDKNLGTIAHSDSMEFKADNAEAQGDDVDIIGQFGVGFYSAFMVAKKVRVVSRDFGSDEAWAWESDGVEGYTIEPAEREGHGTDVILTLKDNAANSDGTGESFDTFLSEYGLKSLIKRYSNYVRYPVQMEVSKTREKPKPEDAGDDYKPEYESYTELDTINSMIPIWKRGKSEVTDEEYNEFYKTDFHDFADPARTFSIHAEGALSYDALLFIPSRAPYDLYSKDFKKGLALYSSNVLIMEKCEELLPDHYNFVRGVVDSQDLTLNISRETLQHNSQLRAIAKKVEKKITSELKKMRDNDREEYERFFENFGRGLEYGIYTSYGMLKDELADLLLFYSAKQQKLITLDEYLEAAPADQKAIYYAAGESIDRLAKMPIVKTVLGKGYDVLLCTRDVDEFCFQAMMTYGPEPELDAEDKPVEGTGPKELKNVASGDLDLASEEEKKEAEEAAKENEALFAAMKDALGDAVEKVAVSSRLTDAPACITAAGPVSLEMERILAQSPDGQGVKSQRVLELNVKHPVFEALCAAQEAGDADKVKLYADILYNQALLVEGMPLEDPVAYANAVTKLMA
;
A
#
# COMPACT_ATOMS: atom_id res chain seq x y z
N MET A 1 -49.22 -7.01 23.97
CA MET A 1 -48.01 -6.73 23.17
C MET A 1 -48.18 -5.35 22.56
N ARG A 2 -47.28 -4.38 22.86
CA ARG A 2 -47.33 -3.05 22.24
C ARG A 2 -46.35 -3.04 21.07
N LYS A 3 -46.79 -2.63 19.87
CA LYS A 3 -45.92 -2.44 18.72
C LYS A 3 -45.02 -1.22 18.96
N PHE A 4 -43.76 -1.29 18.54
CA PHE A 4 -42.89 -0.12 18.47
C PHE A 4 -43.51 0.93 17.56
N LYS A 5 -43.33 2.21 17.92
CA LYS A 5 -43.72 3.36 17.09
C LYS A 5 -42.44 4.03 16.60
N THR A 6 -42.45 4.48 15.35
CA THR A 6 -41.30 5.13 14.73
C THR A 6 -41.74 6.43 14.09
N GLU A 7 -40.96 7.49 14.26
CA GLU A 7 -41.22 8.80 13.62
C GLU A 7 -40.53 8.82 12.26
N SER A 8 -41.29 8.60 11.18
CA SER A 8 -40.75 8.49 9.81
C SER A 8 -39.90 9.70 9.40
N LYS A 9 -40.26 10.90 9.86
CA LYS A 9 -39.50 12.14 9.61
C LYS A 9 -38.10 12.12 10.24
N LYS A 10 -37.97 11.64 11.48
CA LYS A 10 -36.67 11.52 12.15
C LYS A 10 -35.81 10.40 11.56
N LEU A 11 -36.45 9.32 11.10
CA LEU A 11 -35.78 8.24 10.38
C LEU A 11 -35.19 8.74 9.06
N LEU A 12 -35.96 9.47 8.25
CA LEU A 12 -35.49 10.01 6.99
C LEU A 12 -34.36 11.03 7.20
N ASP A 13 -34.50 11.90 8.19
CA ASP A 13 -33.47 12.87 8.58
C ASP A 13 -32.15 12.17 8.98
N LEU A 14 -32.23 11.08 9.74
CA LEU A 14 -31.07 10.27 10.11
C LEU A 14 -30.46 9.55 8.89
N MET A 15 -31.26 9.08 7.94
CA MET A 15 -30.74 8.49 6.70
C MET A 15 -30.00 9.52 5.83
N ILE A 16 -30.57 10.72 5.69
CA ILE A 16 -30.00 11.79 4.85
C ILE A 16 -28.73 12.37 5.48
N ASN A 17 -28.74 12.61 6.78
CA ASN A 17 -27.70 13.40 7.46
C ASN A 17 -26.69 12.57 8.26
N SER A 18 -26.92 11.26 8.49
CA SER A 18 -26.07 10.46 9.38
C SER A 18 -25.58 9.13 8.80
N ILE A 19 -26.24 8.57 7.78
CA ILE A 19 -25.82 7.28 7.20
C ILE A 19 -24.79 7.44 6.08
N TYR A 20 -24.94 8.48 5.26
CA TYR A 20 -24.04 8.74 4.12
C TYR A 20 -23.15 9.94 4.39
N THR A 21 -21.87 9.80 4.07
CA THR A 21 -20.90 10.89 4.25
C THR A 21 -20.64 11.68 2.97
N ASN A 22 -20.71 11.00 1.81
CA ASN A 22 -20.53 11.62 0.51
C ASN A 22 -21.86 11.74 -0.24
N ARG A 23 -22.20 12.95 -0.68
CA ARG A 23 -23.43 13.24 -1.42
C ARG A 23 -23.47 12.59 -2.79
N GLU A 24 -22.32 12.39 -3.42
CA GLU A 24 -22.17 11.78 -4.75
C GLU A 24 -22.79 10.38 -4.85
N ILE A 25 -22.96 9.71 -3.71
CA ILE A 25 -23.52 8.36 -3.59
C ILE A 25 -24.97 8.26 -4.07
N PHE A 26 -25.73 9.35 -4.11
CA PHE A 26 -27.11 9.31 -4.60
C PHE A 26 -27.19 8.68 -6.01
N LEU A 27 -26.25 9.02 -6.89
CA LEU A 27 -26.25 8.52 -8.26
C LEU A 27 -25.89 7.03 -8.31
N ARG A 28 -24.95 6.59 -7.45
CA ARG A 28 -24.62 5.16 -7.28
C ARG A 28 -25.85 4.37 -6.88
N GLU A 29 -26.57 4.79 -5.83
CA GLU A 29 -27.74 4.07 -5.33
C GLU A 29 -28.87 4.01 -6.36
N LEU A 30 -29.11 5.10 -7.09
CA LEU A 30 -30.16 5.14 -8.12
C LEU A 30 -29.82 4.26 -9.33
N ILE A 31 -28.56 4.27 -9.79
CA ILE A 31 -28.14 3.39 -10.89
C ILE A 31 -28.15 1.93 -10.44
N SER A 32 -27.77 1.62 -9.20
CA SER A 32 -27.88 0.25 -8.65
C SER A 32 -29.34 -0.22 -8.59
N ASN A 33 -30.27 0.63 -8.15
CA ASN A 33 -31.70 0.29 -8.14
C ASN A 33 -32.26 0.09 -9.55
N ALA A 34 -31.84 0.93 -10.51
CA ALA A 34 -32.17 0.77 -11.92
C ALA A 34 -31.63 -0.55 -12.48
N SER A 35 -30.39 -0.92 -12.16
CA SER A 35 -29.80 -2.21 -12.54
C SER A 35 -30.60 -3.38 -11.98
N ASP A 36 -30.97 -3.35 -10.69
CA ASP A 36 -31.81 -4.37 -10.07
C ASP A 36 -33.17 -4.51 -10.78
N ALA A 37 -33.79 -3.39 -11.16
CA ALA A 37 -35.08 -3.40 -11.88
C ALA A 37 -34.96 -4.01 -13.28
N VAL A 38 -33.84 -3.73 -13.96
CA VAL A 38 -33.51 -4.32 -15.26
C VAL A 38 -33.22 -5.81 -15.13
N ASP A 39 -32.44 -6.22 -14.11
CA ASP A 39 -32.15 -7.63 -13.81
C ASP A 39 -33.41 -8.44 -13.51
N LYS A 40 -34.36 -7.87 -12.76
CA LYS A 40 -35.67 -8.52 -12.51
C LYS A 40 -36.44 -8.78 -13.79
N LEU A 41 -36.46 -7.81 -14.72
CA LEU A 41 -37.13 -7.99 -16.00
C LEU A 41 -36.41 -9.00 -16.89
N TYR A 42 -35.08 -8.96 -16.92
CA TYR A 42 -34.28 -9.93 -17.67
C TYR A 42 -34.47 -11.35 -17.12
N PHE A 43 -34.44 -11.54 -15.80
CA PHE A 43 -34.76 -12.83 -15.18
C PHE A 43 -36.17 -13.31 -15.56
N ARG A 44 -37.15 -12.40 -15.60
CA ARG A 44 -38.50 -12.73 -16.05
C ARG A 44 -38.52 -13.18 -17.51
N SER A 45 -37.71 -12.60 -18.39
CA SER A 45 -37.63 -13.06 -19.79
C SER A 45 -36.95 -14.43 -19.96
N LEU A 46 -36.03 -14.78 -19.05
CA LEU A 46 -35.41 -16.10 -19.01
C LEU A 46 -36.37 -17.20 -18.52
N THR A 47 -37.32 -16.84 -17.66
CA THR A 47 -38.25 -17.79 -17.01
C THR A 47 -39.61 -17.88 -17.70
N ASP A 48 -40.10 -16.77 -18.28
CA ASP A 48 -41.36 -16.69 -19.01
C ASP A 48 -41.14 -16.55 -20.52
N LYS A 49 -41.41 -17.63 -21.26
CA LYS A 49 -41.25 -17.70 -22.72
C LYS A 49 -42.16 -16.75 -23.52
N SER A 50 -43.15 -16.13 -22.88
CA SER A 50 -44.01 -15.13 -23.53
C SER A 50 -43.35 -13.75 -23.62
N VAL A 51 -42.31 -13.50 -22.82
CA VAL A 51 -41.56 -12.25 -22.81
C VAL A 51 -40.44 -12.34 -23.85
N GLN A 52 -40.61 -11.63 -24.96
CA GLN A 52 -39.59 -11.50 -26.01
C GLN A 52 -38.80 -10.21 -25.78
N LEU A 53 -37.76 -10.29 -24.96
CA LEU A 53 -36.90 -9.15 -24.61
C LEU A 53 -35.43 -9.57 -24.69
N GLY A 54 -34.67 -8.90 -25.57
CA GLY A 54 -33.22 -9.03 -25.65
C GLY A 54 -32.51 -8.25 -24.54
N LYS A 55 -31.35 -8.74 -24.09
CA LYS A 55 -30.52 -8.04 -23.08
C LYS A 55 -29.98 -6.71 -23.60
N ASP A 56 -29.78 -6.60 -24.90
CA ASP A 56 -29.31 -5.42 -25.63
C ASP A 56 -30.37 -4.30 -25.75
N GLU A 57 -31.65 -4.63 -25.51
CA GLU A 57 -32.73 -3.64 -25.45
C GLU A 57 -32.78 -2.91 -24.11
N LEU A 58 -32.10 -3.44 -23.09
CA LEU A 58 -32.12 -2.93 -21.71
C LEU A 58 -31.00 -1.90 -21.49
N ALA A 59 -31.34 -0.75 -20.91
CA ALA A 59 -30.41 0.33 -20.62
C ALA A 59 -30.88 1.21 -19.46
N ILE A 60 -29.91 1.89 -18.85
CA ILE A 60 -30.13 2.92 -17.83
C ILE A 60 -29.71 4.24 -18.45
N ARG A 61 -30.58 5.25 -18.44
CA ARG A 61 -30.32 6.58 -18.99
C ARG A 61 -30.18 7.59 -17.86
N VAL A 62 -29.13 8.38 -17.91
CA VAL A 62 -28.90 9.49 -17.00
C VAL A 62 -28.97 10.78 -17.80
N SER A 63 -29.75 11.75 -17.34
CA SER A 63 -29.87 13.07 -17.97
C SER A 63 -29.98 14.18 -16.93
N PHE A 64 -29.78 15.42 -17.36
CA PHE A 64 -29.94 16.60 -16.52
C PHE A 64 -30.57 17.75 -17.31
N ASP A 65 -31.28 18.63 -16.60
CA ASP A 65 -31.81 19.88 -17.12
C ASP A 65 -31.33 21.01 -16.22
N LYS A 66 -30.51 21.91 -16.79
CA LYS A 66 -29.94 23.05 -16.06
C LYS A 66 -30.99 24.09 -15.69
N ASP A 67 -31.98 24.31 -16.55
CA ASP A 67 -32.99 25.34 -16.36
C ASP A 67 -34.02 24.89 -15.32
N ALA A 68 -34.44 23.62 -15.39
CA ALA A 68 -35.30 23.01 -14.38
C ALA A 68 -34.56 22.61 -13.09
N ARG A 69 -33.21 22.63 -13.10
CA ARG A 69 -32.33 22.09 -12.06
C ARG A 69 -32.66 20.66 -11.69
N THR A 70 -32.85 19.80 -12.69
CA THR A 70 -33.19 18.39 -12.48
C THR A 70 -32.08 17.44 -12.93
N VAL A 71 -32.00 16.30 -12.25
CA VAL A 71 -31.26 15.11 -12.68
C VAL A 71 -32.26 13.98 -12.78
N THR A 72 -32.22 13.21 -13.86
CA THR A 72 -33.11 12.08 -14.08
C THR A 72 -32.31 10.80 -14.27
N VAL A 73 -32.64 9.76 -13.51
CA VAL A 73 -32.19 8.38 -13.76
C VAL A 73 -33.41 7.60 -14.25
N SER A 74 -33.36 7.14 -15.49
CA SER A 74 -34.41 6.40 -16.17
C SER A 74 -33.94 4.99 -16.47
N ASP A 75 -34.75 3.99 -16.18
CA ASP A 75 -34.53 2.61 -16.61
C ASP A 75 -35.70 2.11 -17.44
N ASN A 76 -35.45 1.12 -18.29
CA ASN A 76 -36.49 0.33 -18.93
C ASN A 76 -36.55 -1.07 -18.32
N GLY A 77 -36.44 -1.16 -16.99
CA GLY A 77 -36.59 -2.40 -16.24
C GLY A 77 -38.06 -2.78 -16.01
N ILE A 78 -38.30 -3.61 -14.99
CA ILE A 78 -39.63 -4.20 -14.73
C ILE A 78 -40.70 -3.16 -14.37
N GLY A 79 -40.30 -2.01 -13.81
CA GLY A 79 -41.22 -0.99 -13.31
C GLY A 79 -41.91 -1.41 -12.01
N MET A 80 -42.88 -0.60 -11.61
CA MET A 80 -43.69 -0.74 -10.39
C MET A 80 -45.12 -0.33 -10.68
N THR A 81 -46.05 -1.09 -10.11
CA THR A 81 -47.48 -0.77 -10.01
C THR A 81 -47.73 0.30 -8.93
N LYS A 82 -48.98 0.79 -8.86
CA LYS A 82 -49.41 1.73 -7.81
C LYS A 82 -49.15 1.21 -6.39
N ASP A 83 -49.49 -0.07 -6.17
CA ASP A 83 -49.37 -0.69 -4.84
C ASP A 83 -47.90 -0.94 -4.49
N GLU A 84 -47.06 -1.26 -5.47
CA GLU A 84 -45.60 -1.39 -5.28
C GLU A 84 -44.94 -0.03 -5.02
N LEU A 85 -45.37 1.06 -5.66
CA LEU A 85 -44.90 2.41 -5.32
C LEU A 85 -45.21 2.76 -3.86
N ASP A 86 -46.42 2.47 -3.39
CA ASP A 86 -46.84 2.69 -2.00
C ASP A 86 -46.06 1.80 -1.02
N LYS A 87 -45.91 0.51 -1.34
CA LYS A 87 -45.20 -0.47 -0.51
C LYS A 87 -43.69 -0.17 -0.44
N ASN A 88 -43.04 0.04 -1.60
CA ASN A 88 -41.59 0.08 -1.74
C ASN A 88 -40.99 1.44 -1.43
N LEU A 89 -41.59 2.51 -1.97
CA LEU A 89 -41.10 3.87 -1.75
C LEU A 89 -41.80 4.55 -0.57
N GLY A 90 -42.96 4.06 -0.17
CA GLY A 90 -43.68 4.57 0.99
C GLY A 90 -43.28 3.95 2.32
N THR A 91 -42.59 2.81 2.32
CA THR A 91 -42.09 2.14 3.53
C THR A 91 -40.57 2.23 3.61
N ILE A 92 -40.05 2.91 4.64
CA ILE A 92 -38.61 2.96 4.90
C ILE A 92 -38.11 1.59 5.39
N ALA A 93 -36.95 1.15 4.89
CA ALA A 93 -36.32 -0.14 5.19
C ALA A 93 -37.11 -1.35 4.68
N HIS A 94 -37.73 -1.20 3.50
CA HIS A 94 -38.35 -2.28 2.74
C HIS A 94 -37.66 -2.42 1.38
N SER A 95 -37.33 -3.66 0.98
CA SER A 95 -36.60 -3.94 -0.26
C SER A 95 -37.20 -5.14 -0.99
N ASP A 96 -37.96 -4.87 -2.04
CA ASP A 96 -38.47 -5.92 -2.94
C ASP A 96 -37.34 -6.66 -3.68
N SER A 97 -36.16 -6.04 -3.82
CA SER A 97 -34.97 -6.73 -4.34
C SER A 97 -34.48 -7.83 -3.39
N MET A 98 -34.63 -7.63 -2.07
CA MET A 98 -34.30 -8.66 -1.08
C MET A 98 -35.31 -9.81 -1.12
N GLU A 99 -36.60 -9.51 -1.21
CA GLU A 99 -37.67 -10.51 -1.35
C GLU A 99 -37.46 -11.34 -2.62
N PHE A 100 -37.22 -10.68 -3.76
CA PHE A 100 -36.94 -11.35 -5.02
C PHE A 100 -35.73 -12.28 -4.94
N LYS A 101 -34.62 -11.86 -4.31
CA LYS A 101 -33.44 -12.70 -4.13
C LYS A 101 -33.74 -13.92 -3.26
N ALA A 102 -34.52 -13.77 -2.20
CA ALA A 102 -34.91 -14.87 -1.32
C ALA A 102 -35.81 -15.88 -2.04
N ASP A 103 -36.79 -15.39 -2.82
CA ASP A 103 -37.76 -16.23 -3.53
C ASP A 103 -37.15 -17.00 -4.71
N ASN A 104 -36.02 -16.52 -5.25
CA ASN A 104 -35.37 -17.06 -6.46
C ASN A 104 -33.98 -17.65 -6.19
N ALA A 105 -33.62 -17.92 -4.93
CA ALA A 105 -32.27 -18.37 -4.55
C ALA A 105 -31.80 -19.67 -5.23
N GLU A 106 -32.72 -20.55 -5.63
CA GLU A 106 -32.42 -21.82 -6.33
C GLU A 106 -32.42 -21.70 -7.87
N ALA A 107 -32.89 -20.57 -8.42
CA ALA A 107 -33.07 -20.34 -9.85
C ALA A 107 -32.19 -19.22 -10.43
N GLN A 108 -31.49 -18.46 -9.58
CA GLN A 108 -30.48 -17.50 -10.02
C GLN A 108 -29.25 -18.24 -10.57
N GLY A 109 -29.05 -18.16 -11.90
CA GLY A 109 -27.76 -18.45 -12.51
C GLY A 109 -26.83 -17.24 -12.43
N ASP A 110 -25.60 -17.38 -12.94
CA ASP A 110 -24.55 -16.34 -12.94
C ASP A 110 -24.98 -15.01 -13.62
N ASP A 111 -26.03 -15.06 -14.43
CA ASP A 111 -26.52 -13.95 -15.25
C ASP A 111 -27.33 -12.90 -14.48
N VAL A 112 -27.79 -13.17 -13.25
CA VAL A 112 -28.64 -12.25 -12.45
C VAL A 112 -28.04 -12.01 -11.06
N ASP A 113 -27.75 -10.74 -10.74
CA ASP A 113 -27.00 -10.37 -9.52
C ASP A 113 -27.62 -9.13 -8.86
N ILE A 114 -28.54 -9.40 -7.94
CA ILE A 114 -29.30 -8.37 -7.23
C ILE A 114 -28.46 -7.75 -6.11
N ILE A 115 -28.27 -6.43 -6.20
CA ILE A 115 -27.41 -5.63 -5.34
C ILE A 115 -28.18 -5.13 -4.11
N GLY A 116 -29.43 -4.68 -4.28
CA GLY A 116 -30.28 -4.02 -3.29
C GLY A 116 -30.78 -4.91 -2.14
N GLN A 117 -30.37 -4.64 -0.89
CA GLN A 117 -30.79 -5.45 0.28
C GLN A 117 -31.47 -4.66 1.42
N PHE A 118 -31.15 -3.37 1.60
CA PHE A 118 -31.55 -2.63 2.80
C PHE A 118 -32.84 -1.81 2.70
N GLY A 119 -33.26 -1.42 1.48
CA GLY A 119 -34.48 -0.62 1.31
C GLY A 119 -34.37 0.83 1.79
N VAL A 120 -33.16 1.40 1.77
CA VAL A 120 -32.89 2.78 2.19
C VAL A 120 -32.16 3.63 1.14
N GLY A 121 -31.50 3.00 0.16
CA GLY A 121 -30.66 3.67 -0.83
C GLY A 121 -31.39 4.73 -1.65
N PHE A 122 -32.67 4.51 -1.96
CA PHE A 122 -33.52 5.49 -2.66
C PHE A 122 -33.54 6.87 -1.98
N TYR A 123 -33.57 6.90 -0.64
CA TYR A 123 -33.70 8.16 0.10
C TYR A 123 -32.40 8.98 0.13
N SER A 124 -31.26 8.42 -0.31
CA SER A 124 -30.04 9.20 -0.56
C SER A 124 -30.26 10.31 -1.61
N ALA A 125 -31.28 10.18 -2.47
CA ALA A 125 -31.70 11.24 -3.39
C ALA A 125 -31.97 12.58 -2.68
N PHE A 126 -32.52 12.55 -1.46
CA PHE A 126 -32.80 13.76 -0.67
C PHE A 126 -31.54 14.42 -0.06
N MET A 127 -30.36 13.81 -0.19
CA MET A 127 -29.09 14.50 0.12
C MET A 127 -28.87 15.68 -0.82
N VAL A 128 -29.22 15.51 -2.10
CA VAL A 128 -29.00 16.50 -3.18
C VAL A 128 -30.31 17.13 -3.67
N ALA A 129 -31.44 16.46 -3.52
CA ALA A 129 -32.74 16.92 -4.01
C ALA A 129 -33.58 17.58 -2.91
N LYS A 130 -34.31 18.64 -3.28
CA LYS A 130 -35.39 19.22 -2.47
C LYS A 130 -36.76 18.57 -2.76
N LYS A 131 -36.86 17.87 -3.89
CA LYS A 131 -38.07 17.17 -4.33
C LYS A 131 -37.69 16.00 -5.22
N VAL A 132 -38.31 14.85 -5.01
CA VAL A 132 -38.13 13.64 -5.82
C VAL A 132 -39.48 13.24 -6.39
N ARG A 133 -39.51 13.02 -7.70
CA ARG A 133 -40.68 12.51 -8.44
C ARG A 133 -40.29 11.22 -9.15
N VAL A 134 -41.02 10.15 -8.90
CA VAL A 134 -40.80 8.83 -9.49
C VAL A 134 -41.99 8.49 -10.39
N VAL A 135 -41.76 8.38 -11.70
CA VAL A 135 -42.80 7.97 -12.66
C VAL A 135 -42.51 6.57 -13.12
N SER A 136 -43.43 5.63 -12.88
CA SER A 136 -43.21 4.21 -13.15
C SER A 136 -44.38 3.59 -13.91
N ARG A 137 -44.05 2.68 -14.82
CA ARG A 137 -45.01 1.81 -15.53
C ARG A 137 -44.52 0.37 -15.46
N ASP A 138 -45.31 -0.49 -14.83
CA ASP A 138 -45.03 -1.92 -14.74
C ASP A 138 -45.04 -2.60 -16.13
N PHE A 139 -44.17 -3.59 -16.30
CA PHE A 139 -44.05 -4.35 -17.53
C PHE A 139 -45.34 -5.12 -17.83
N GLY A 140 -45.97 -4.79 -18.95
CA GLY A 140 -47.25 -5.36 -19.39
C GLY A 140 -48.49 -4.60 -18.90
N SER A 141 -48.32 -3.52 -18.13
CA SER A 141 -49.39 -2.60 -17.75
C SER A 141 -49.59 -1.51 -18.81
N ASP A 142 -50.81 -0.98 -18.91
CA ASP A 142 -51.14 0.25 -19.67
C ASP A 142 -51.20 1.51 -18.80
N GLU A 143 -51.11 1.34 -17.48
CA GLU A 143 -51.19 2.43 -16.52
C GLU A 143 -49.80 2.80 -15.99
N ALA A 144 -49.52 4.10 -15.94
CA ALA A 144 -48.36 4.66 -15.27
C ALA A 144 -48.79 5.51 -14.06
N TRP A 145 -47.95 5.53 -13.04
CA TRP A 145 -48.21 6.24 -11.78
C TRP A 145 -47.01 7.08 -11.38
N ALA A 146 -47.26 8.26 -10.81
CA ALA A 146 -46.25 9.17 -10.30
C ALA A 146 -46.32 9.22 -8.77
N TRP A 147 -45.22 8.82 -8.13
CA TRP A 147 -44.96 9.05 -6.71
C TRP A 147 -44.19 10.36 -6.55
N GLU A 148 -44.56 11.22 -5.60
CA GLU A 148 -43.89 12.51 -5.40
C GLU A 148 -43.72 12.84 -3.91
N SER A 149 -42.53 13.31 -3.52
CA SER A 149 -42.22 13.69 -2.14
C SER A 149 -41.15 14.78 -2.04
N ASP A 150 -41.22 15.57 -0.98
CA ASP A 150 -40.19 16.52 -0.54
C ASP A 150 -39.31 15.96 0.60
N GLY A 151 -39.57 14.73 1.06
CA GLY A 151 -38.88 14.08 2.17
C GLY A 151 -39.32 14.55 3.56
N VAL A 152 -40.26 15.49 3.69
CA VAL A 152 -40.61 16.10 4.98
C VAL A 152 -42.07 15.90 5.36
N GLU A 153 -42.98 16.03 4.39
CA GLU A 153 -44.43 16.07 4.66
C GLU A 153 -45.17 14.77 4.28
N GLY A 154 -44.49 13.83 3.64
CA GLY A 154 -45.05 12.57 3.14
C GLY A 154 -44.90 12.45 1.62
N TYR A 155 -45.78 11.68 0.97
CA TYR A 155 -45.77 11.52 -0.48
C TYR A 155 -47.20 11.43 -1.04
N THR A 156 -47.34 11.68 -2.34
CA THR A 156 -48.58 11.47 -3.11
C THR A 156 -48.36 10.45 -4.21
N ILE A 157 -49.43 9.77 -4.64
CA ILE A 157 -49.42 8.87 -5.80
C ILE A 157 -50.59 9.24 -6.71
N GLU A 158 -50.28 9.65 -7.94
CA GLU A 158 -51.24 10.13 -8.93
C GLU A 158 -51.09 9.40 -10.28
N PRO A 159 -52.15 9.28 -11.09
CA PRO A 159 -52.02 8.79 -12.47
C PRO A 159 -51.02 9.63 -13.27
N ALA A 160 -50.22 8.98 -14.11
CA ALA A 160 -49.19 9.63 -14.91
C ALA A 160 -49.12 9.00 -16.31
N GLU A 161 -48.26 9.56 -17.15
CA GLU A 161 -47.95 9.02 -18.47
C GLU A 161 -46.44 8.75 -18.57
N ARG A 162 -46.09 7.60 -19.13
CA ARG A 162 -44.73 7.18 -19.44
C ARG A 162 -44.73 6.36 -20.73
N GLU A 163 -43.79 6.66 -21.60
CA GLU A 163 -43.52 5.83 -22.77
C GLU A 163 -42.74 4.57 -22.36
N GLY A 164 -43.28 3.39 -22.67
CA GLY A 164 -42.66 2.10 -22.30
C GLY A 164 -42.72 1.78 -20.80
N HIS A 165 -42.20 0.60 -20.45
CA HIS A 165 -42.09 0.14 -19.06
C HIS A 165 -40.84 0.71 -18.36
N GLY A 166 -40.75 0.52 -17.05
CA GLY A 166 -39.62 0.95 -16.22
C GLY A 166 -39.92 2.18 -15.37
N THR A 167 -38.87 2.82 -14.85
CA THR A 167 -38.98 3.91 -13.86
C THR A 167 -38.12 5.12 -14.20
N ASP A 168 -38.62 6.34 -13.94
CA ASP A 168 -37.92 7.62 -14.07
C ASP A 168 -37.88 8.24 -12.68
N VAL A 169 -36.69 8.32 -12.11
CA VAL A 169 -36.43 9.02 -10.86
C VAL A 169 -35.91 10.41 -11.18
N ILE A 170 -36.75 11.42 -10.95
CA ILE A 170 -36.50 12.82 -11.28
C ILE A 170 -36.22 13.58 -9.98
N LEU A 171 -34.99 14.10 -9.86
CA LEU A 171 -34.51 14.82 -8.69
C LEU A 171 -34.49 16.31 -9.01
N THR A 172 -35.31 17.10 -8.33
CA THR A 172 -35.15 18.56 -8.34
C THR A 172 -34.10 18.94 -7.31
N LEU A 173 -32.95 19.43 -7.77
CA LEU A 173 -31.81 19.69 -6.90
C LEU A 173 -32.08 20.85 -5.93
N LYS A 174 -31.42 20.79 -4.77
CA LYS A 174 -31.36 21.87 -3.81
C LYS A 174 -30.71 23.11 -4.43
N ASP A 175 -31.04 24.26 -3.88
CA ASP A 175 -30.39 25.52 -4.27
C ASP A 175 -28.98 25.56 -3.67
N ASN A 176 -28.03 26.17 -4.38
CA ASN A 176 -26.67 26.31 -3.87
C ASN A 176 -26.67 27.24 -2.65
N ALA A 177 -25.97 26.86 -1.60
CA ALA A 177 -25.90 27.63 -0.36
C ALA A 177 -24.46 28.12 -0.12
N ALA A 178 -24.26 29.43 -0.08
CA ALA A 178 -22.95 30.00 0.24
C ALA A 178 -22.70 29.96 1.76
N ASN A 179 -21.58 29.35 2.19
CA ASN A 179 -21.05 29.57 3.54
C ASN A 179 -20.45 30.98 3.64
N SER A 180 -20.35 31.52 4.85
CA SER A 180 -19.84 32.88 5.11
C SER A 180 -18.41 33.15 4.65
N ASP A 181 -17.64 32.09 4.34
CA ASP A 181 -16.26 32.13 3.86
C ASP A 181 -16.12 31.83 2.34
N GLY A 182 -17.24 31.70 1.62
CA GLY A 182 -17.25 31.40 0.19
C GLY A 182 -17.11 29.92 -0.18
N THR A 183 -17.03 29.01 0.81
CA THR A 183 -16.91 27.55 0.61
C THR A 183 -18.27 26.85 0.48
N GLY A 184 -19.26 27.55 -0.09
CA GLY A 184 -20.64 27.09 -0.15
C GLY A 184 -20.86 25.73 -0.80
N GLU A 185 -21.95 25.08 -0.42
CA GLU A 185 -22.44 23.86 -1.03
C GLU A 185 -22.96 24.16 -2.44
N SER A 186 -22.32 23.59 -3.46
CA SER A 186 -22.77 23.65 -4.85
C SER A 186 -23.25 22.28 -5.33
N PHE A 187 -24.46 22.23 -5.87
CA PHE A 187 -25.04 21.05 -6.51
C PHE A 187 -24.94 21.11 -8.04
N ASP A 188 -24.38 22.21 -8.59
CA ASP A 188 -24.31 22.43 -10.04
C ASP A 188 -23.37 21.44 -10.74
N THR A 189 -22.46 20.79 -10.01
CA THR A 189 -21.64 19.70 -10.56
C THR A 189 -22.50 18.57 -11.12
N PHE A 190 -23.65 18.29 -10.48
CA PHE A 190 -24.61 17.26 -10.91
C PHE A 190 -25.49 17.72 -12.09
N LEU A 191 -25.44 19.01 -12.46
CA LEU A 191 -26.11 19.58 -13.64
C LEU A 191 -25.12 19.77 -14.79
N SER A 192 -24.11 18.90 -14.88
CA SER A 192 -23.09 18.99 -15.91
C SER A 192 -22.77 17.62 -16.50
N GLU A 193 -22.52 17.59 -17.81
CA GLU A 193 -22.08 16.40 -18.53
C GLU A 193 -20.83 15.80 -17.89
N TYR A 194 -19.82 16.63 -17.62
CA TYR A 194 -18.56 16.18 -17.02
C TYR A 194 -18.77 15.58 -15.62
N GLY A 195 -19.54 16.25 -14.76
CA GLY A 195 -19.79 15.79 -13.39
C GLY A 195 -20.50 14.45 -13.37
N LEU A 196 -21.61 14.29 -14.10
CA LEU A 196 -22.32 13.02 -14.16
C LEU A 196 -21.49 11.92 -14.82
N LYS A 197 -20.77 12.21 -15.90
CA LYS A 197 -19.88 11.26 -16.57
C LYS A 197 -18.79 10.76 -15.62
N SER A 198 -18.18 11.65 -14.84
CA SER A 198 -17.18 11.30 -13.84
C SER A 198 -17.75 10.41 -12.75
N LEU A 199 -18.94 10.73 -12.25
CA LEU A 199 -19.60 9.95 -11.20
C LEU A 199 -20.02 8.55 -11.68
N ILE A 200 -20.57 8.43 -12.90
CA ILE A 200 -20.91 7.14 -13.50
C ILE A 200 -19.66 6.29 -13.64
N LYS A 201 -18.57 6.86 -14.17
CA LYS A 201 -17.28 6.15 -14.29
C LYS A 201 -16.65 5.80 -12.96
N ARG A 202 -16.91 6.56 -11.90
CA ARG A 202 -16.34 6.30 -10.57
C ARG A 202 -17.10 5.20 -9.83
N TYR A 203 -18.44 5.25 -9.84
CA TYR A 203 -19.27 4.43 -8.96
C TYR A 203 -20.01 3.30 -9.68
N SER A 204 -20.18 3.41 -11.00
CA SER A 204 -21.07 2.54 -11.77
C SER A 204 -20.47 2.08 -13.11
N ASN A 205 -19.15 2.15 -13.26
CA ASN A 205 -18.46 1.82 -14.53
C ASN A 205 -18.68 0.38 -14.98
N TYR A 206 -18.94 -0.51 -14.03
CA TYR A 206 -19.01 -1.95 -14.25
C TYR A 206 -20.38 -2.54 -13.90
N VAL A 207 -21.41 -1.69 -13.84
CA VAL A 207 -22.81 -2.13 -13.84
C VAL A 207 -23.08 -2.92 -15.12
N ARG A 208 -23.81 -4.04 -15.01
CA ARG A 208 -23.98 -5.05 -16.07
C ARG A 208 -24.74 -4.57 -17.32
N TYR A 209 -25.35 -3.38 -17.25
CA TYR A 209 -26.16 -2.78 -18.30
C TYR A 209 -25.56 -1.46 -18.79
N PRO A 210 -25.80 -1.06 -20.05
CA PRO A 210 -25.37 0.23 -20.58
C PRO A 210 -25.95 1.38 -19.74
N VAL A 211 -25.09 2.21 -19.18
CA VAL A 211 -25.44 3.50 -18.58
C VAL A 211 -25.18 4.57 -19.62
N GLN A 212 -26.25 5.10 -20.20
CA GLN A 212 -26.24 5.99 -21.35
C GLN A 212 -26.52 7.43 -20.93
N MET A 213 -25.89 8.38 -21.62
CA MET A 213 -26.12 9.81 -21.42
C MET A 213 -25.97 10.55 -22.76
N GLU A 214 -26.78 11.58 -22.97
CA GLU A 214 -26.57 12.52 -24.07
C GLU A 214 -25.28 13.32 -23.83
N VAL A 215 -24.33 13.24 -24.77
CA VAL A 215 -23.03 13.91 -24.70
C VAL A 215 -22.82 14.83 -25.89
N SER A 216 -22.16 15.95 -25.65
CA SER A 216 -21.78 16.91 -26.69
C SER A 216 -20.49 16.47 -27.37
N LYS A 217 -20.55 16.17 -28.66
CA LYS A 217 -19.36 15.85 -29.48
C LYS A 217 -19.17 16.89 -30.58
N THR A 218 -17.95 16.94 -31.10
CA THR A 218 -17.56 17.88 -32.16
C THR A 218 -17.05 17.08 -33.36
N ARG A 219 -17.59 17.35 -34.54
CA ARG A 219 -17.14 16.73 -35.80
C ARG A 219 -16.83 17.79 -36.85
N GLU A 220 -15.90 17.49 -37.74
CA GLU A 220 -15.63 18.34 -38.90
C GLU A 220 -16.84 18.31 -39.83
N LYS A 221 -17.31 19.47 -40.25
CA LYS A 221 -18.36 19.58 -41.26
C LYS A 221 -17.82 19.08 -42.61
N PRO A 222 -18.65 18.46 -43.45
CA PRO A 222 -18.25 18.11 -44.81
C PRO A 222 -17.68 19.34 -45.55
N LYS A 223 -16.53 19.18 -46.23
CA LYS A 223 -15.96 20.24 -47.05
C LYS A 223 -16.98 20.65 -48.14
N PRO A 224 -17.37 21.93 -48.24
CA PRO A 224 -18.25 22.40 -49.31
C PRO A 224 -17.64 22.13 -50.70
N GLU A 225 -18.47 21.74 -51.68
CA GLU A 225 -18.01 21.41 -53.04
C GLU A 225 -17.37 22.60 -53.79
N ASP A 226 -17.67 23.82 -53.37
CA ASP A 226 -17.18 25.09 -53.90
C ASP A 226 -15.99 25.68 -53.11
N ALA A 227 -15.49 24.97 -52.11
CA ALA A 227 -14.40 25.43 -51.26
C ALA A 227 -13.02 25.31 -51.96
N GLY A 228 -12.34 26.45 -52.09
CA GLY A 228 -11.00 26.56 -52.70
C GLY A 228 -9.89 25.81 -51.95
N ASP A 229 -8.66 25.93 -52.46
CA ASP A 229 -7.46 25.26 -51.90
C ASP A 229 -7.04 25.80 -50.52
N ASP A 230 -7.61 26.93 -50.08
CA ASP A 230 -7.35 27.60 -48.80
C ASP A 230 -8.43 27.34 -47.71
N TYR A 231 -9.30 26.35 -47.92
CA TYR A 231 -10.36 25.99 -46.98
C TYR A 231 -9.81 25.54 -45.62
N LYS A 232 -10.34 26.13 -44.54
CA LYS A 232 -10.08 25.71 -43.16
C LYS A 232 -11.22 24.80 -42.68
N PRO A 233 -10.92 23.64 -42.08
CA PRO A 233 -11.90 22.78 -41.43
C PRO A 233 -12.84 23.57 -40.50
N GLU A 234 -14.14 23.53 -40.79
CA GLU A 234 -15.17 23.97 -39.86
C GLU A 234 -15.64 22.80 -39.02
N TYR A 235 -15.92 23.04 -37.75
CA TYR A 235 -16.45 22.03 -36.84
C TYR A 235 -17.87 22.39 -36.41
N GLU A 236 -18.72 21.38 -36.24
CA GLU A 236 -20.04 21.51 -35.62
C GLU A 236 -20.14 20.67 -34.35
N SER A 237 -20.84 21.20 -33.35
CA SER A 237 -21.21 20.44 -32.15
C SER A 237 -22.56 19.76 -32.38
N TYR A 238 -22.64 18.50 -31.95
CA TYR A 238 -23.86 17.72 -32.00
C TYR A 238 -23.98 16.88 -30.72
N THR A 239 -25.22 16.49 -30.39
CA THR A 239 -25.49 15.64 -29.24
C THR A 239 -25.77 14.23 -29.74
N GLU A 240 -25.17 13.24 -29.08
CA GLU A 240 -25.48 11.83 -29.29
C GLU A 240 -25.63 11.10 -27.97
N LEU A 241 -26.44 10.04 -27.97
CA LEU A 241 -26.57 9.14 -26.84
C LEU A 241 -25.36 8.21 -26.82
N ASP A 242 -24.54 8.31 -25.78
CA ASP A 242 -23.29 7.55 -25.65
C ASP A 242 -23.34 6.65 -24.41
N THR A 243 -22.71 5.47 -24.49
CA THR A 243 -22.58 4.56 -23.35
C THR A 243 -21.36 4.96 -22.53
N ILE A 244 -21.59 5.34 -21.29
CA ILE A 244 -20.57 5.94 -20.43
C ILE A 244 -19.74 4.90 -19.68
N ASN A 245 -20.37 3.78 -19.30
CA ASN A 245 -19.76 2.72 -18.51
C ASN A 245 -19.14 1.62 -19.42
N SER A 246 -18.16 0.88 -18.90
CA SER A 246 -17.48 -0.20 -19.63
C SER A 246 -18.12 -1.60 -19.43
N MET A 247 -19.08 -1.74 -18.50
CA MET A 247 -19.88 -2.94 -18.16
C MET A 247 -19.12 -4.16 -17.62
N ILE A 248 -18.03 -4.57 -18.27
CA ILE A 248 -17.23 -5.73 -17.85
C ILE A 248 -15.94 -5.22 -17.21
N PRO A 249 -15.73 -5.43 -15.91
CA PRO A 249 -14.48 -5.07 -15.28
C PRO A 249 -13.29 -5.82 -15.87
N ILE A 250 -12.16 -5.13 -15.99
CA ILE A 250 -10.92 -5.71 -16.52
C ILE A 250 -10.46 -6.91 -15.69
N TRP A 251 -10.72 -6.91 -14.38
CA TRP A 251 -10.37 -8.01 -13.47
C TRP A 251 -11.25 -9.27 -13.60
N LYS A 252 -12.38 -9.18 -14.33
CA LYS A 252 -13.26 -10.34 -14.61
C LYS A 252 -13.05 -10.94 -16.00
N ARG A 253 -12.30 -10.26 -16.87
CA ARG A 253 -11.95 -10.75 -18.20
C ARG A 253 -10.87 -11.82 -18.07
N GLY A 254 -10.91 -12.82 -18.95
CA GLY A 254 -9.87 -13.85 -18.96
C GLY A 254 -8.51 -13.22 -19.29
N LYS A 255 -7.42 -13.73 -18.69
CA LYS A 255 -6.07 -13.19 -18.94
C LYS A 255 -5.70 -13.17 -20.44
N SER A 256 -6.21 -14.10 -21.25
CA SER A 256 -6.01 -14.14 -22.70
C SER A 256 -6.77 -13.08 -23.48
N GLU A 257 -7.75 -12.43 -22.85
CA GLU A 257 -8.64 -11.45 -23.47
C GLU A 257 -8.23 -10.01 -23.16
N VAL A 258 -7.23 -9.81 -22.29
CA VAL A 258 -6.75 -8.50 -21.86
C VAL A 258 -5.28 -8.36 -22.22
N THR A 259 -4.97 -7.32 -22.97
CA THR A 259 -3.59 -6.97 -23.34
C THR A 259 -2.86 -6.28 -22.19
N ASP A 260 -1.53 -6.31 -22.19
CA ASP A 260 -0.73 -5.60 -21.19
C ASP A 260 -0.98 -4.08 -21.27
N GLU A 261 -1.22 -3.54 -22.46
CA GLU A 261 -1.58 -2.14 -22.67
C GLU A 261 -2.92 -1.78 -21.99
N GLU A 262 -3.93 -2.65 -22.06
CA GLU A 262 -5.20 -2.43 -21.35
C GLU A 262 -5.03 -2.43 -19.83
N TYR A 263 -4.19 -3.32 -19.30
CA TYR A 263 -3.85 -3.31 -17.87
C TYR A 263 -3.10 -2.05 -17.45
N ASN A 264 -2.16 -1.59 -18.27
CA ASN A 264 -1.36 -0.40 -18.00
C ASN A 264 -2.22 0.86 -18.03
N GLU A 265 -3.13 0.98 -19.00
CA GLU A 265 -4.05 2.12 -19.08
C GLU A 265 -5.05 2.15 -17.92
N PHE A 266 -5.57 0.98 -17.50
CA PHE A 266 -6.36 0.87 -16.29
C PHE A 266 -5.56 1.32 -15.06
N TYR A 267 -4.33 0.80 -14.89
CA TYR A 267 -3.47 1.17 -13.76
C TYR A 267 -3.22 2.68 -13.67
N LYS A 268 -2.83 3.31 -14.78
CA LYS A 268 -2.56 4.76 -14.84
C LYS A 268 -3.81 5.59 -14.56
N THR A 269 -4.94 5.20 -15.14
CA THR A 269 -6.20 5.96 -15.02
C THR A 269 -6.74 5.89 -13.60
N ASP A 270 -6.87 4.69 -13.05
CA ASP A 270 -7.55 4.44 -11.78
C ASP A 270 -6.67 4.73 -10.56
N PHE A 271 -5.34 4.59 -10.67
CA PHE A 271 -4.40 4.87 -9.56
C PHE A 271 -3.60 6.16 -9.74
N HIS A 272 -3.91 6.95 -10.78
CA HIS A 272 -3.31 8.25 -11.07
C HIS A 272 -1.78 8.23 -11.19
N ASP A 273 -1.24 7.14 -11.74
CA ASP A 273 0.17 7.05 -12.10
C ASP A 273 0.35 7.40 -13.58
N PHE A 274 1.57 7.78 -13.97
CA PHE A 274 1.94 8.04 -15.36
C PHE A 274 2.90 7.00 -15.93
N ALA A 275 3.49 6.15 -15.08
CA ALA A 275 4.33 5.04 -15.50
C ALA A 275 3.52 3.73 -15.58
N ASP A 276 3.98 2.80 -16.41
CA ASP A 276 3.46 1.43 -16.39
C ASP A 276 3.84 0.73 -15.08
N PRO A 277 3.01 -0.22 -14.58
CA PRO A 277 3.35 -1.02 -13.43
C PRO A 277 4.53 -1.97 -13.76
N ALA A 278 5.36 -2.28 -12.76
CA ALA A 278 6.42 -3.28 -12.91
C ALA A 278 5.85 -4.70 -13.02
N ARG A 279 4.76 -4.99 -12.31
CA ARG A 279 4.08 -6.30 -12.37
C ARG A 279 2.57 -6.15 -12.29
N THR A 280 1.88 -7.03 -13.00
CA THR A 280 0.42 -7.19 -12.98
C THR A 280 0.10 -8.65 -12.73
N PHE A 281 -0.79 -8.93 -11.79
CA PHE A 281 -1.24 -10.29 -11.50
C PHE A 281 -2.64 -10.34 -10.93
N SER A 282 -3.35 -11.41 -11.25
CA SER A 282 -4.73 -11.64 -10.81
C SER A 282 -4.83 -12.81 -9.84
N ILE A 283 -5.89 -12.79 -9.04
CA ILE A 283 -6.35 -13.88 -8.19
C ILE A 283 -7.81 -14.13 -8.57
N HIS A 284 -8.13 -15.36 -8.93
CA HIS A 284 -9.51 -15.83 -9.06
C HIS A 284 -9.69 -16.93 -8.02
N ALA A 285 -10.50 -16.65 -6.99
CA ALA A 285 -10.74 -17.57 -5.90
C ALA A 285 -12.22 -17.98 -5.90
N GLU A 286 -12.47 -19.29 -5.89
CA GLU A 286 -13.80 -19.88 -5.81
C GLU A 286 -13.91 -20.77 -4.55
N GLY A 287 -15.13 -21.01 -4.08
CA GLY A 287 -15.42 -21.92 -2.97
C GLY A 287 -15.95 -21.21 -1.72
N ALA A 288 -15.28 -21.37 -0.57
CA ALA A 288 -15.76 -20.83 0.71
C ALA A 288 -15.77 -19.29 0.78
N LEU A 289 -14.98 -18.64 -0.08
CA LEU A 289 -15.02 -17.21 -0.31
C LEU A 289 -14.68 -16.95 -1.77
N SER A 290 -15.64 -16.43 -2.51
CA SER A 290 -15.53 -16.12 -3.93
C SER A 290 -15.11 -14.66 -4.13
N TYR A 291 -13.99 -14.44 -4.81
CA TYR A 291 -13.52 -13.10 -5.16
C TYR A 291 -12.53 -13.11 -6.33
N ASP A 292 -12.52 -11.98 -7.03
CA ASP A 292 -11.51 -11.62 -8.00
C ASP A 292 -10.61 -10.53 -7.42
N ALA A 293 -9.31 -10.61 -7.68
CA ALA A 293 -8.38 -9.50 -7.42
C ALA A 293 -7.49 -9.27 -8.62
N LEU A 294 -7.21 -8.01 -8.91
CA LEU A 294 -6.22 -7.58 -9.90
C LEU A 294 -5.29 -6.59 -9.23
N LEU A 295 -4.01 -6.96 -9.17
CA LEU A 295 -3.00 -6.30 -8.35
C LEU A 295 -1.84 -5.84 -9.22
N PHE A 296 -1.28 -4.70 -8.84
CA PHE A 296 -0.19 -4.02 -9.52
C PHE A 296 0.92 -3.70 -8.52
N ILE A 297 2.15 -3.99 -8.92
CA ILE A 297 3.35 -3.45 -8.27
C ILE A 297 3.77 -2.24 -9.10
N PRO A 298 3.74 -1.02 -8.54
CA PRO A 298 4.22 0.16 -9.24
C PRO A 298 5.69 0.01 -9.65
N SER A 299 6.09 0.58 -10.79
CA SER A 299 7.50 0.59 -11.23
C SER A 299 8.39 1.54 -10.44
N ARG A 300 7.79 2.37 -9.58
CA ARG A 300 8.48 3.34 -8.74
C ARG A 300 7.66 3.71 -7.51
N ALA A 301 8.33 4.17 -6.46
CA ALA A 301 7.64 4.68 -5.29
C ALA A 301 6.93 6.01 -5.60
N PRO A 302 5.66 6.20 -5.14
CA PRO A 302 5.03 7.50 -5.20
C PRO A 302 5.73 8.47 -4.22
N TYR A 303 5.80 9.76 -4.58
CA TYR A 303 6.52 10.78 -3.81
C TYR A 303 6.08 10.90 -2.35
N ASP A 304 4.82 10.58 -2.07
CA ASP A 304 4.20 10.68 -0.75
C ASP A 304 4.26 9.39 0.05
N LEU A 305 4.87 8.30 -0.44
CA LEU A 305 4.84 6.96 0.19
C LEU A 305 5.24 6.97 1.68
N TYR A 306 6.23 7.79 2.05
CA TYR A 306 6.74 7.90 3.42
C TYR A 306 6.19 9.11 4.18
N SER A 307 5.20 9.81 3.62
CA SER A 307 4.52 10.91 4.29
C SER A 307 3.49 10.39 5.29
N LYS A 308 3.18 11.21 6.30
CA LYS A 308 2.16 10.87 7.30
C LYS A 308 0.73 10.82 6.72
N ASP A 309 0.51 11.50 5.60
CA ASP A 309 -0.81 11.60 4.96
C ASP A 309 -1.05 10.51 3.91
N PHE A 310 -0.07 9.63 3.69
CA PHE A 310 -0.18 8.53 2.74
C PHE A 310 -1.31 7.57 3.15
N LYS A 311 -2.24 7.35 2.24
CA LYS A 311 -3.33 6.38 2.41
C LYS A 311 -3.06 5.13 1.59
N LYS A 312 -2.80 4.01 2.28
CA LYS A 312 -2.70 2.68 1.70
C LYS A 312 -4.08 2.07 1.43
N GLY A 313 -4.09 0.96 0.67
CA GLY A 313 -5.28 0.12 0.50
C GLY A 313 -5.58 -0.21 -0.96
N LEU A 314 -6.42 -1.22 -1.15
CA LEU A 314 -6.95 -1.63 -2.46
C LEU A 314 -8.36 -1.10 -2.64
N ALA A 315 -8.77 -0.85 -3.87
CA ALA A 315 -10.15 -0.54 -4.16
C ALA A 315 -11.01 -1.80 -3.94
N LEU A 316 -12.03 -1.69 -3.11
CA LEU A 316 -12.93 -2.77 -2.75
C LEU A 316 -14.25 -2.62 -3.51
N TYR A 317 -14.60 -3.66 -4.24
CA TYR A 317 -15.84 -3.80 -4.97
C TYR A 317 -16.68 -4.94 -4.38
N SER A 318 -18.00 -4.82 -4.53
CA SER A 318 -18.93 -5.91 -4.28
C SER A 318 -19.94 -5.95 -5.41
N SER A 319 -20.03 -7.11 -6.07
CA SER A 319 -20.85 -7.28 -7.29
C SER A 319 -20.60 -6.16 -8.31
N ASN A 320 -19.32 -5.89 -8.63
CA ASN A 320 -18.88 -4.81 -9.55
C ASN A 320 -19.17 -3.36 -9.09
N VAL A 321 -19.75 -3.14 -7.92
CA VAL A 321 -20.01 -1.80 -7.38
C VAL A 321 -18.90 -1.39 -6.42
N LEU A 322 -18.33 -0.20 -6.63
CA LEU A 322 -17.29 0.35 -5.77
C LEU A 322 -17.85 0.64 -4.37
N ILE A 323 -17.26 0.00 -3.36
CA ILE A 323 -17.58 0.17 -1.95
C ILE A 323 -16.60 1.15 -1.29
N MET A 324 -15.30 0.97 -1.54
CA MET A 324 -14.24 1.76 -0.92
C MET A 324 -13.06 1.92 -1.88
N GLU A 325 -12.55 3.13 -2.07
CA GLU A 325 -11.40 3.38 -2.96
C GLU A 325 -10.08 2.86 -2.39
N LYS A 326 -9.94 2.92 -1.06
CA LYS A 326 -8.73 2.55 -0.33
C LYS A 326 -9.08 1.76 0.92
N CYS A 327 -9.24 0.46 0.76
CA CYS A 327 -9.45 -0.48 1.84
C CYS A 327 -8.09 -0.92 2.42
N GLU A 328 -7.69 -0.27 3.51
CA GLU A 328 -6.40 -0.49 4.16
C GLU A 328 -6.24 -1.88 4.75
N GLU A 329 -7.35 -2.52 5.12
CA GLU A 329 -7.37 -3.85 5.74
C GLU A 329 -7.06 -4.98 4.78
N LEU A 330 -7.13 -4.73 3.46
CA LEU A 330 -6.76 -5.70 2.42
C LEU A 330 -5.25 -5.81 2.20
N LEU A 331 -4.45 -4.91 2.77
CA LEU A 331 -3.00 -4.89 2.60
C LEU A 331 -2.28 -4.69 3.94
N PRO A 332 -1.27 -5.51 4.26
CA PRO A 332 -0.38 -5.24 5.38
C PRO A 332 0.50 -4.01 5.10
N ASP A 333 1.04 -3.40 6.15
CA ASP A 333 1.83 -2.16 6.03
C ASP A 333 3.10 -2.34 5.17
N HIS A 334 3.73 -3.51 5.23
CA HIS A 334 4.93 -3.82 4.46
C HIS A 334 4.66 -3.99 2.94
N TYR A 335 3.38 -4.06 2.52
CA TYR A 335 2.96 -4.06 1.11
C TYR A 335 2.08 -2.85 0.75
N ASN A 336 2.18 -1.74 1.50
CA ASN A 336 1.40 -0.52 1.29
C ASN A 336 1.59 0.16 -0.10
N PHE A 337 2.62 -0.23 -0.85
CA PHE A 337 2.89 0.22 -2.21
C PHE A 337 2.00 -0.44 -3.26
N VAL A 338 1.42 -1.62 -2.98
CA VAL A 338 0.60 -2.35 -3.94
C VAL A 338 -0.66 -1.53 -4.28
N ARG A 339 -1.06 -1.58 -5.55
CA ARG A 339 -2.30 -1.00 -6.06
C ARG A 339 -3.15 -2.09 -6.66
N GLY A 340 -4.45 -1.85 -6.79
CA GLY A 340 -5.33 -2.83 -7.38
C GLY A 340 -6.73 -2.80 -6.80
N VAL A 341 -7.48 -3.83 -7.18
CA VAL A 341 -8.88 -4.01 -6.85
C VAL A 341 -9.09 -5.40 -6.25
N VAL A 342 -10.10 -5.50 -5.40
CA VAL A 342 -10.69 -6.76 -4.92
C VAL A 342 -12.18 -6.65 -5.09
N ASP A 343 -12.80 -7.59 -5.80
CA ASP A 343 -14.24 -7.68 -6.00
C ASP A 343 -14.78 -8.99 -5.46
N SER A 344 -15.77 -8.92 -4.56
CA SER A 344 -16.36 -10.11 -3.94
C SER A 344 -17.87 -9.96 -3.76
N GLN A 345 -18.60 -10.98 -4.17
CA GLN A 345 -20.06 -11.07 -4.00
C GLN A 345 -20.46 -11.53 -2.58
N ASP A 346 -19.51 -12.11 -1.83
CA ASP A 346 -19.78 -12.73 -0.54
C ASP A 346 -19.68 -11.74 0.64
N LEU A 347 -19.32 -10.48 0.38
CA LEU A 347 -19.11 -9.48 1.42
C LEU A 347 -20.43 -9.00 2.02
N THR A 348 -20.52 -9.04 3.35
CA THR A 348 -21.64 -8.45 4.08
C THR A 348 -21.41 -6.95 4.29
N LEU A 349 -22.08 -6.15 3.48
CA LEU A 349 -21.99 -4.69 3.52
C LEU A 349 -22.76 -4.10 4.71
N ASN A 350 -22.36 -2.90 5.15
CA ASN A 350 -23.18 -2.11 6.06
C ASN A 350 -24.33 -1.39 5.33
N ILE A 351 -25.21 -0.75 6.10
CA ILE A 351 -26.40 -0.06 5.57
C ILE A 351 -26.00 1.07 4.59
N SER A 352 -24.88 1.77 4.83
CA SER A 352 -24.41 2.85 3.93
C SER A 352 -23.66 2.35 2.69
N ARG A 353 -23.28 1.05 2.66
CA ARG A 353 -22.33 0.47 1.71
C ARG A 353 -21.03 1.27 1.58
N GLU A 354 -20.61 1.91 2.68
CA GLU A 354 -19.34 2.64 2.76
C GLU A 354 -18.32 1.91 3.66
N THR A 355 -18.79 1.05 4.58
CA THR A 355 -17.92 0.23 5.45
C THR A 355 -18.47 -1.20 5.59
N LEU A 356 -17.67 -2.12 6.13
CA LEU A 356 -18.03 -3.53 6.27
C LEU A 356 -18.57 -3.84 7.67
N GLN A 357 -19.60 -4.69 7.78
CA GLN A 357 -20.15 -5.10 9.09
C GLN A 357 -19.31 -6.19 9.77
N HIS A 358 -18.68 -7.06 8.99
CA HIS A 358 -17.90 -8.20 9.46
C HIS A 358 -16.54 -8.30 8.77
N ASN A 359 -15.48 -8.25 9.58
CA ASN A 359 -14.09 -8.11 9.12
C ASN A 359 -13.42 -9.49 8.82
N SER A 360 -14.03 -10.61 9.21
CA SER A 360 -13.39 -11.94 9.08
C SER A 360 -13.16 -12.39 7.62
N GLN A 361 -14.13 -12.18 6.73
CA GLN A 361 -13.99 -12.46 5.29
C GLN A 361 -12.87 -11.60 4.70
N LEU A 362 -12.86 -10.31 5.02
CA LEU A 362 -11.85 -9.38 4.54
C LEU A 362 -10.43 -9.78 4.97
N ARG A 363 -10.24 -10.17 6.23
CA ARG A 363 -8.95 -10.71 6.71
C ARG A 363 -8.52 -11.98 5.98
N ALA A 364 -9.47 -12.84 5.63
CA ALA A 364 -9.17 -14.04 4.86
C ALA A 364 -8.70 -13.71 3.44
N ILE A 365 -9.31 -12.71 2.78
CA ILE A 365 -8.84 -12.18 1.50
C ILE A 365 -7.46 -11.55 1.66
N ALA A 366 -7.28 -10.66 2.64
CA ALA A 366 -6.02 -9.97 2.90
C ALA A 366 -4.84 -10.95 3.03
N LYS A 367 -5.01 -12.02 3.80
CA LYS A 367 -3.98 -13.08 3.96
C LYS A 367 -3.66 -13.82 2.66
N LYS A 368 -4.63 -13.97 1.75
CA LYS A 368 -4.40 -14.60 0.44
C LYS A 368 -3.73 -13.64 -0.54
N VAL A 369 -4.13 -12.37 -0.51
CA VAL A 369 -3.49 -11.27 -1.26
C VAL A 369 -2.03 -11.12 -0.84
N GLU A 370 -1.75 -11.04 0.46
CA GLU A 370 -0.40 -10.99 1.04
C GLU A 370 0.48 -12.13 0.53
N LYS A 371 0.03 -13.39 0.69
CA LYS A 371 0.75 -14.57 0.16
C LYS A 371 1.01 -14.52 -1.34
N LYS A 372 0.04 -14.00 -2.11
CA LYS A 372 0.19 -13.87 -3.55
C LYS A 372 1.24 -12.81 -3.89
N ILE A 373 1.23 -11.66 -3.22
CA ILE A 373 2.24 -10.60 -3.38
C ILE A 373 3.63 -11.17 -3.08
N THR A 374 3.82 -11.83 -1.93
CA THR A 374 5.10 -12.47 -1.57
C THR A 374 5.55 -13.46 -2.64
N SER A 375 4.64 -14.29 -3.14
CA SER A 375 4.96 -15.28 -4.18
C SER A 375 5.37 -14.63 -5.51
N GLU A 376 4.68 -13.56 -5.94
CA GLU A 376 5.04 -12.85 -7.18
C GLU A 376 6.35 -12.08 -7.04
N LEU A 377 6.65 -11.51 -5.87
CA LEU A 377 7.94 -10.89 -5.58
C LEU A 377 9.08 -11.93 -5.61
N LYS A 378 8.89 -13.12 -5.01
CA LYS A 378 9.86 -14.22 -5.12
C LYS A 378 10.08 -14.66 -6.56
N LYS A 379 9.02 -14.79 -7.37
CA LYS A 379 9.17 -15.12 -8.80
C LYS A 379 9.91 -14.03 -9.57
N MET A 380 9.63 -12.77 -9.30
CA MET A 380 10.32 -11.63 -9.90
C MET A 380 11.81 -11.63 -9.54
N ARG A 381 12.14 -11.89 -8.28
CA ARG A 381 13.52 -12.07 -7.79
C ARG A 381 14.26 -13.19 -8.53
N ASP A 382 13.61 -14.35 -8.67
CA ASP A 382 14.24 -15.57 -9.18
C ASP A 382 14.36 -15.60 -10.71
N ASN A 383 13.40 -15.00 -11.42
CA ASN A 383 13.34 -15.07 -12.90
C ASN A 383 13.71 -13.76 -13.60
N ASP A 384 13.59 -12.61 -12.93
CA ASP A 384 13.73 -11.27 -13.51
C ASP A 384 14.57 -10.35 -12.61
N ARG A 385 15.78 -10.80 -12.25
CA ARG A 385 16.65 -10.17 -11.25
C ARG A 385 16.81 -8.65 -11.41
N GLU A 386 17.07 -8.14 -12.62
CA GLU A 386 17.25 -6.70 -12.86
C GLU A 386 16.01 -5.87 -12.52
N GLU A 387 14.83 -6.40 -12.83
CA GLU A 387 13.55 -5.74 -12.52
C GLU A 387 13.29 -5.80 -11.01
N TYR A 388 13.66 -6.91 -10.36
CA TYR A 388 13.58 -7.05 -8.92
C TYR A 388 14.52 -6.10 -8.16
N GLU A 389 15.73 -5.87 -8.68
CA GLU A 389 16.66 -4.87 -8.11
C GLU A 389 16.07 -3.45 -8.19
N ARG A 390 15.45 -3.07 -9.31
CA ARG A 390 14.71 -1.80 -9.45
C ARG A 390 13.54 -1.70 -8.46
N PHE A 391 12.78 -2.77 -8.29
CA PHE A 391 11.74 -2.84 -7.27
C PHE A 391 12.33 -2.65 -5.87
N PHE A 392 13.41 -3.36 -5.54
CA PHE A 392 14.01 -3.34 -4.22
C PHE A 392 14.65 -1.99 -3.88
N GLU A 393 15.17 -1.27 -4.88
CA GLU A 393 15.61 0.13 -4.73
C GLU A 393 14.47 1.05 -4.28
N ASN A 394 13.28 0.87 -4.85
CA ASN A 394 12.11 1.71 -4.56
C ASN A 394 11.38 1.32 -3.26
N PHE A 395 11.30 0.02 -2.97
CA PHE A 395 10.38 -0.50 -1.95
C PHE A 395 11.04 -1.36 -0.87
N GLY A 396 12.32 -1.73 -1.03
CA GLY A 396 13.04 -2.61 -0.09
C GLY A 396 13.05 -2.08 1.34
N ARG A 397 13.14 -0.75 1.51
CA ARG A 397 13.05 -0.08 2.82
C ARG A 397 11.76 -0.41 3.56
N GLY A 398 10.64 -0.54 2.86
CA GLY A 398 9.35 -0.90 3.47
C GLY A 398 9.33 -2.33 4.00
N LEU A 399 10.02 -3.26 3.32
CA LEU A 399 10.15 -4.65 3.74
C LEU A 399 11.01 -4.78 5.00
N GLU A 400 12.17 -4.11 5.01
CA GLU A 400 13.07 -4.05 6.17
C GLU A 400 12.37 -3.42 7.38
N TYR A 401 11.63 -2.34 7.16
CA TYR A 401 10.86 -1.68 8.23
C TYR A 401 9.76 -2.59 8.78
N GLY A 402 9.15 -3.43 7.94
CA GLY A 402 8.19 -4.46 8.36
C GLY A 402 8.81 -5.44 9.35
N ILE A 403 10.03 -5.92 9.08
CA ILE A 403 10.75 -6.82 10.00
C ILE A 403 11.13 -6.10 11.30
N TYR A 404 11.68 -4.88 11.19
CA TYR A 404 12.09 -4.10 12.35
C TYR A 404 10.92 -3.79 13.28
N THR A 405 9.83 -3.20 12.76
CA THR A 405 8.70 -2.77 13.59
C THR A 405 7.88 -3.93 14.16
N SER A 406 7.96 -5.10 13.53
CA SER A 406 7.39 -6.33 14.06
C SER A 406 8.30 -7.06 15.05
N TYR A 407 9.45 -6.49 15.43
CA TYR A 407 10.45 -7.12 16.30
C TYR A 407 10.85 -8.52 15.78
N GLY A 408 11.01 -8.66 14.46
CA GLY A 408 11.40 -9.91 13.82
C GLY A 408 10.27 -10.89 13.54
N MET A 409 9.02 -10.64 13.96
CA MET A 409 7.91 -11.58 13.72
C MET A 409 7.62 -11.81 12.23
N LEU A 410 7.89 -10.83 11.37
CA LEU A 410 7.73 -10.94 9.91
C LEU A 410 8.98 -11.44 9.18
N LYS A 411 10.03 -11.85 9.91
CA LYS A 411 11.30 -12.31 9.33
C LYS A 411 11.07 -13.43 8.30
N ASP A 412 10.34 -14.47 8.65
CA ASP A 412 10.16 -15.65 7.79
C ASP A 412 9.39 -15.34 6.49
N GLU A 413 8.62 -14.26 6.48
CA GLU A 413 7.86 -13.81 5.33
C GLU A 413 8.67 -12.88 4.41
N LEU A 414 9.48 -12.01 5.00
CA LEU A 414 10.11 -10.88 4.30
C LEU A 414 11.61 -11.05 4.05
N ALA A 415 12.33 -11.84 4.86
CA ALA A 415 13.80 -11.90 4.79
C ALA A 415 14.31 -12.42 3.44
N ASP A 416 13.61 -13.37 2.82
CA ASP A 416 13.94 -13.90 1.50
C ASP A 416 13.80 -12.85 0.38
N LEU A 417 13.05 -11.78 0.63
CA LEU A 417 12.86 -10.69 -0.33
C LEU A 417 14.01 -9.66 -0.28
N LEU A 418 14.88 -9.73 0.72
CA LEU A 418 15.91 -8.72 0.92
C LEU A 418 17.13 -8.95 0.02
N LEU A 419 17.73 -7.85 -0.44
CA LEU A 419 19.00 -7.84 -1.15
C LEU A 419 20.01 -6.95 -0.43
N PHE A 420 21.26 -7.39 -0.41
CA PHE A 420 22.36 -6.63 0.16
C PHE A 420 23.57 -6.69 -0.75
N TYR A 421 24.39 -5.64 -0.77
CA TYR A 421 25.58 -5.63 -1.61
C TYR A 421 26.69 -6.47 -0.96
N SER A 422 27.15 -7.51 -1.65
CA SER A 422 28.23 -8.36 -1.17
C SER A 422 29.60 -7.73 -1.46
N ALA A 423 30.43 -7.60 -0.43
CA ALA A 423 31.81 -7.11 -0.58
C ALA A 423 32.70 -8.08 -1.36
N LYS A 424 32.47 -9.40 -1.23
CA LYS A 424 33.25 -10.44 -1.91
C LYS A 424 32.80 -10.67 -3.35
N GLN A 425 31.50 -10.68 -3.61
CA GLN A 425 30.91 -10.94 -4.93
C GLN A 425 30.70 -9.67 -5.77
N GLN A 426 30.74 -8.49 -5.14
CA GLN A 426 30.63 -7.17 -5.78
C GLN A 426 29.31 -6.95 -6.55
N LYS A 427 28.21 -7.50 -6.03
CA LYS A 427 26.85 -7.35 -6.56
C LYS A 427 25.82 -7.46 -5.44
N LEU A 428 24.57 -7.09 -5.73
CA LEU A 428 23.45 -7.39 -4.85
C LEU A 428 23.21 -8.90 -4.81
N ILE A 429 23.03 -9.45 -3.61
CA ILE A 429 22.71 -10.84 -3.37
C ILE A 429 21.62 -10.99 -2.31
N THR A 430 20.92 -12.12 -2.31
CA THR A 430 20.03 -12.53 -1.22
C THR A 430 20.82 -13.11 -0.05
N LEU A 431 20.16 -13.27 1.10
CA LEU A 431 20.74 -13.98 2.25
C LEU A 431 20.94 -15.47 1.96
N ASP A 432 20.07 -16.10 1.16
CA ASP A 432 20.27 -17.47 0.68
C ASP A 432 21.53 -17.60 -0.18
N GLU A 433 21.73 -16.69 -1.15
CA GLU A 433 22.92 -16.67 -2.01
C GLU A 433 24.21 -16.43 -1.19
N TYR A 434 24.12 -15.69 -0.07
CA TYR A 434 25.21 -15.54 0.87
C TYR A 434 25.54 -16.87 1.57
N LEU A 435 24.53 -17.59 2.08
CA LEU A 435 24.70 -18.87 2.77
C LEU A 435 25.20 -19.96 1.84
N GLU A 436 24.72 -20.02 0.60
CA GLU A 436 25.19 -20.98 -0.42
C GLU A 436 26.67 -20.79 -0.77
N ALA A 437 27.17 -19.55 -0.73
CA ALA A 437 28.56 -19.21 -0.99
C ALA A 437 29.45 -19.26 0.28
N ALA A 438 28.88 -19.50 1.46
CA ALA A 438 29.59 -19.47 2.72
C ALA A 438 30.49 -20.71 2.91
N PRO A 439 31.75 -20.55 3.37
CA PRO A 439 32.59 -21.67 3.79
C PRO A 439 31.96 -22.50 4.92
N ALA A 440 32.25 -23.80 4.97
CA ALA A 440 31.68 -24.72 5.95
C ALA A 440 31.99 -24.37 7.42
N ASP A 441 33.12 -23.71 7.67
CA ASP A 441 33.55 -23.26 9.00
C ASP A 441 32.94 -21.91 9.43
N GLN A 442 32.18 -21.25 8.56
CA GLN A 442 31.59 -19.95 8.86
C GLN A 442 30.44 -20.07 9.88
N LYS A 443 30.54 -19.28 10.96
CA LYS A 443 29.62 -19.35 12.11
C LYS A 443 28.47 -18.32 12.07
N ALA A 444 28.64 -17.22 11.35
CA ALA A 444 27.72 -16.09 11.32
C ALA A 444 27.62 -15.50 9.92
N ILE A 445 26.54 -14.77 9.64
CA ILE A 445 26.43 -13.87 8.49
C ILE A 445 27.02 -12.53 8.92
N TYR A 446 28.12 -12.12 8.28
CA TYR A 446 28.79 -10.87 8.60
C TYR A 446 28.26 -9.71 7.77
N TYR A 447 28.04 -8.58 8.41
CA TYR A 447 27.62 -7.36 7.73
C TYR A 447 28.29 -6.12 8.30
N ALA A 448 28.33 -5.04 7.51
CA ALA A 448 28.77 -3.72 7.91
C ALA A 448 27.68 -2.71 7.51
N ALA A 449 27.28 -1.84 8.42
CA ALA A 449 26.25 -0.82 8.18
C ALA A 449 26.86 0.59 8.20
N GLY A 450 26.46 1.45 7.27
CA GLY A 450 26.94 2.83 7.19
C GLY A 450 26.54 3.54 5.89
N GLU A 451 27.22 4.64 5.55
CA GLU A 451 26.70 5.58 4.53
C GLU A 451 26.87 5.15 3.06
N SER A 452 27.88 4.33 2.73
CA SER A 452 28.13 3.95 1.34
C SER A 452 28.93 2.67 1.18
N ILE A 453 28.65 1.94 0.10
CA ILE A 453 29.36 0.72 -0.30
C ILE A 453 30.88 0.95 -0.36
N ASP A 454 31.31 2.01 -1.06
CA ASP A 454 32.73 2.33 -1.26
C ASP A 454 33.49 2.58 0.05
N ARG A 455 32.82 3.19 1.03
CA ARG A 455 33.38 3.47 2.35
C ARG A 455 33.49 2.18 3.15
N LEU A 456 32.39 1.43 3.25
CA LEU A 456 32.33 0.20 4.03
C LEU A 456 33.33 -0.85 3.50
N ALA A 457 33.44 -1.01 2.18
CA ALA A 457 34.40 -1.91 1.55
C ALA A 457 35.88 -1.59 1.88
N LYS A 458 36.18 -0.34 2.26
CA LYS A 458 37.54 0.10 2.61
C LYS A 458 37.85 -0.01 4.10
N MET A 459 36.86 -0.30 4.94
CA MET A 459 37.06 -0.43 6.39
C MET A 459 38.07 -1.54 6.70
N PRO A 460 39.03 -1.32 7.62
CA PRO A 460 40.03 -2.31 7.97
C PRO A 460 39.42 -3.66 8.38
N ILE A 461 38.36 -3.64 9.19
CA ILE A 461 37.71 -4.86 9.66
C ILE A 461 37.03 -5.65 8.54
N VAL A 462 36.43 -4.97 7.56
CA VAL A 462 35.84 -5.61 6.38
C VAL A 462 36.93 -6.30 5.57
N LYS A 463 38.10 -5.67 5.40
CA LYS A 463 39.26 -6.30 4.75
C LYS A 463 39.77 -7.51 5.53
N THR A 464 39.80 -7.45 6.87
CA THR A 464 40.16 -8.61 7.70
C THR A 464 39.21 -9.79 7.45
N VAL A 465 37.88 -9.55 7.47
CA VAL A 465 36.86 -10.59 7.27
C VAL A 465 37.02 -11.23 5.89
N LEU A 466 37.17 -10.40 4.85
CA LEU A 466 37.43 -10.84 3.48
C LEU A 466 38.74 -11.64 3.35
N GLY A 467 39.80 -11.18 4.04
CA GLY A 467 41.10 -11.86 4.09
C GLY A 467 41.04 -13.24 4.76
N LYS A 468 40.10 -13.46 5.69
CA LYS A 468 39.79 -14.77 6.27
C LYS A 468 38.89 -15.64 5.38
N GLY A 469 38.49 -15.14 4.21
CA GLY A 469 37.72 -15.88 3.21
C GLY A 469 36.20 -15.79 3.38
N TYR A 470 35.71 -15.07 4.39
CA TYR A 470 34.29 -14.85 4.62
C TYR A 470 33.79 -13.62 3.85
N ASP A 471 32.52 -13.62 3.45
CA ASP A 471 31.89 -12.47 2.80
C ASP A 471 31.31 -11.48 3.83
N VAL A 472 31.13 -10.22 3.43
CA VAL A 472 30.50 -9.17 4.25
C VAL A 472 29.41 -8.49 3.44
N LEU A 473 28.19 -8.46 3.98
CA LEU A 473 27.09 -7.68 3.42
C LEU A 473 27.28 -6.20 3.77
N LEU A 474 27.24 -5.33 2.77
CA LEU A 474 27.39 -3.89 2.91
C LEU A 474 26.00 -3.24 2.91
N CYS A 475 25.55 -2.88 4.09
CA CYS A 475 24.25 -2.31 4.40
C CYS A 475 24.33 -0.79 4.41
N THR A 476 23.47 -0.12 3.64
CA THR A 476 23.56 1.35 3.43
C THR A 476 22.30 2.12 3.76
N ARG A 477 21.21 1.44 4.09
CA ARG A 477 19.96 2.08 4.47
C ARG A 477 19.93 2.30 5.98
N ASP A 478 19.22 3.35 6.37
CA ASP A 478 18.97 3.71 7.77
C ASP A 478 18.27 2.61 8.56
N VAL A 479 17.52 1.73 7.91
CA VAL A 479 16.79 0.65 8.57
C VAL A 479 17.57 -0.67 8.65
N ASP A 480 18.64 -0.86 7.87
CA ASP A 480 19.32 -2.15 7.72
C ASP A 480 19.84 -2.70 9.07
N GLU A 481 20.53 -1.85 9.84
CA GLU A 481 21.08 -2.21 11.15
C GLU A 481 19.98 -2.66 12.12
N PHE A 482 18.87 -1.92 12.16
CA PHE A 482 17.73 -2.25 13.01
C PHE A 482 17.02 -3.53 12.54
N CYS A 483 16.91 -3.72 11.23
CA CYS A 483 16.33 -4.92 10.62
C CYS A 483 17.13 -6.16 11.01
N PHE A 484 18.45 -6.14 10.85
CA PHE A 484 19.29 -7.29 11.19
C PHE A 484 19.33 -7.59 12.69
N GLN A 485 19.35 -6.56 13.54
CA GLN A 485 19.22 -6.77 14.99
C GLN A 485 17.87 -7.40 15.36
N ALA A 486 16.78 -6.99 14.72
CA ALA A 486 15.45 -7.58 14.94
C ALA A 486 15.36 -9.03 14.42
N MET A 487 16.07 -9.37 13.33
CA MET A 487 16.11 -10.72 12.78
C MET A 487 16.88 -11.70 13.67
N MET A 488 17.96 -11.24 14.34
CA MET A 488 18.92 -12.01 15.14
C MET A 488 19.70 -13.08 14.37
N THR A 489 19.00 -14.00 13.71
CA THR A 489 19.55 -15.11 12.93
C THR A 489 18.89 -15.20 11.56
N TYR A 490 19.51 -15.91 10.62
CA TYR A 490 18.89 -16.29 9.34
C TYR A 490 19.45 -17.64 8.85
N GLY A 491 18.63 -18.38 8.12
CA GLY A 491 18.97 -19.69 7.57
C GLY A 491 17.97 -20.77 7.97
N PRO A 492 18.13 -21.99 7.43
CA PRO A 492 17.23 -23.10 7.69
C PRO A 492 17.30 -23.56 9.15
N GLU A 493 16.24 -24.22 9.60
CA GLU A 493 16.26 -24.98 10.85
C GLU A 493 17.39 -26.01 10.84
N PRO A 494 18.02 -26.28 12.00
CA PRO A 494 19.12 -27.24 12.05
C PRO A 494 18.65 -28.62 11.61
N GLU A 495 19.47 -29.28 10.80
CA GLU A 495 19.31 -30.70 10.54
C GLU A 495 19.39 -31.47 11.86
N LEU A 496 18.54 -32.47 12.04
CA LEU A 496 18.56 -33.34 13.22
C LEU A 496 19.28 -34.64 12.91
N ASP A 497 20.14 -35.08 13.82
CA ASP A 497 20.75 -36.40 13.76
C ASP A 497 19.73 -37.52 14.11
N ALA A 498 20.20 -38.78 14.09
CA ALA A 498 19.35 -39.93 14.37
C ALA A 498 18.81 -39.98 15.82
N GLU A 499 19.25 -39.08 16.70
CA GLU A 499 18.84 -38.94 18.10
C GLU A 499 18.03 -37.64 18.34
N ASP A 500 17.52 -37.01 17.27
CA ASP A 500 16.80 -35.73 17.29
C ASP A 500 17.64 -34.55 17.83
N LYS A 501 18.97 -34.58 17.68
CA LYS A 501 19.86 -33.47 18.09
C LYS A 501 20.29 -32.62 16.90
N PRO A 502 20.37 -31.28 17.06
CA PRO A 502 20.90 -30.38 16.03
C PRO A 502 22.32 -30.79 15.60
N VAL A 503 22.50 -31.00 14.30
CA VAL A 503 23.81 -31.17 13.69
C VAL A 503 24.53 -29.82 13.75
N GLU A 504 25.74 -29.82 14.30
CA GLU A 504 26.52 -28.60 14.45
C GLU A 504 26.79 -27.95 13.07
N GLY A 505 26.51 -26.65 12.97
CA GLY A 505 26.79 -25.87 11.76
C GLY A 505 25.68 -25.84 10.70
N THR A 506 24.61 -26.64 10.84
CA THR A 506 23.49 -26.70 9.86
C THR A 506 22.31 -25.79 10.19
N GLY A 507 22.25 -25.25 11.40
CA GLY A 507 21.19 -24.35 11.83
C GLY A 507 21.37 -22.88 11.40
N PRO A 508 20.43 -22.00 11.82
CA PRO A 508 20.45 -20.58 11.51
C PRO A 508 21.74 -19.92 11.98
N LYS A 509 22.29 -19.03 11.16
CA LYS A 509 23.50 -18.26 11.46
C LYS A 509 23.12 -16.94 12.11
N GLU A 510 23.87 -16.51 13.12
CA GLU A 510 23.71 -15.18 13.71
C GLU A 510 24.07 -14.09 12.70
N LEU A 511 23.33 -12.99 12.70
CA LEU A 511 23.66 -11.78 11.95
C LEU A 511 24.59 -10.92 12.80
N LYS A 512 25.87 -10.81 12.41
CA LYS A 512 26.88 -10.08 13.17
C LYS A 512 27.42 -8.86 12.44
N ASN A 513 27.25 -7.69 13.08
CA ASN A 513 27.90 -6.46 12.64
C ASN A 513 29.42 -6.59 12.88
N VAL A 514 30.24 -6.33 11.87
CA VAL A 514 31.71 -6.40 11.97
C VAL A 514 32.31 -5.36 12.93
N ALA A 515 31.59 -4.28 13.24
CA ALA A 515 31.97 -3.28 14.24
C ALA A 515 31.55 -3.67 15.67
N SER A 516 30.87 -4.81 15.87
CA SER A 516 30.47 -5.28 17.20
C SER A 516 31.66 -5.75 18.01
N GLY A 517 31.70 -5.43 19.30
CA GLY A 517 32.76 -5.83 20.21
C GLY A 517 32.91 -7.35 20.37
N ASP A 518 31.85 -8.13 20.14
CA ASP A 518 31.82 -9.59 20.30
C ASP A 518 32.18 -10.39 19.03
N LEU A 519 32.65 -9.71 17.98
CA LEU A 519 33.06 -10.38 16.73
C LEU A 519 34.28 -11.29 16.96
N ASP A 520 34.03 -12.58 17.04
CA ASP A 520 35.07 -13.59 17.24
C ASP A 520 35.60 -14.15 15.92
N LEU A 521 36.57 -13.44 15.34
CA LEU A 521 37.32 -13.92 14.17
C LEU A 521 38.68 -14.51 14.54
N ALA A 522 39.18 -14.21 15.74
CA ALA A 522 40.55 -14.49 16.14
C ALA A 522 40.76 -15.99 16.42
N SER A 523 41.91 -16.52 16.03
CA SER A 523 42.31 -17.86 16.45
C SER A 523 42.55 -17.91 17.96
N GLU A 524 42.51 -19.10 18.56
CA GLU A 524 42.84 -19.28 19.98
C GLU A 524 44.27 -18.83 20.32
N GLU A 525 45.17 -18.83 19.35
CA GLU A 525 46.53 -18.30 19.49
C GLU A 525 46.53 -16.76 19.47
N GLU A 526 45.84 -16.14 18.50
CA GLU A 526 45.68 -14.67 18.41
C GLU A 526 45.02 -14.10 19.68
N LYS A 527 44.05 -14.81 20.27
CA LYS A 527 43.43 -14.44 21.54
C LYS A 527 44.41 -14.47 22.71
N LYS A 528 45.23 -15.52 22.81
CA LYS A 528 46.25 -15.65 23.86
C LYS A 528 47.31 -14.55 23.74
N GLU A 529 47.79 -14.28 22.53
CA GLU A 529 48.72 -13.18 22.27
C GLU A 529 48.11 -11.84 22.69
N ALA A 530 46.84 -11.59 22.36
CA ALA A 530 46.15 -10.37 22.76
C ALA A 530 45.98 -10.25 24.29
N GLU A 531 45.68 -11.34 24.98
CA GLU A 531 45.58 -11.38 26.45
C GLU A 531 46.93 -11.14 27.15
N GLU A 532 48.02 -11.72 26.63
CA GLU A 532 49.37 -11.49 27.15
C GLU A 532 49.80 -10.05 26.93
N ALA A 533 49.64 -9.52 25.71
CA ALA A 533 49.92 -8.12 25.41
C ALA A 533 49.07 -7.15 26.25
N ALA A 534 47.81 -7.53 26.55
CA ALA A 534 46.94 -6.76 27.43
C ALA A 534 47.47 -6.67 28.87
N LYS A 535 47.98 -7.78 29.40
CA LYS A 535 48.58 -7.82 30.74
C LYS A 535 49.90 -7.05 30.80
N GLU A 536 50.75 -7.19 29.78
CA GLU A 536 52.03 -6.49 29.72
C GLU A 536 51.88 -4.97 29.63
N ASN A 537 50.80 -4.49 29.01
CA ASN A 537 50.57 -3.06 28.74
C ASN A 537 49.39 -2.48 29.56
N GLU A 538 48.98 -3.12 30.65
CA GLU A 538 47.82 -2.74 31.45
C GLU A 538 47.90 -1.27 31.92
N ALA A 539 49.07 -0.82 32.36
CA ALA A 539 49.30 0.55 32.81
C ALA A 539 49.14 1.59 31.69
N LEU A 540 49.54 1.26 30.46
CA LEU A 540 49.34 2.12 29.28
C LEU A 540 47.85 2.23 28.95
N PHE A 541 47.12 1.11 28.91
CA PHE A 541 45.69 1.12 28.61
C PHE A 541 44.87 1.85 29.67
N ALA A 542 45.22 1.74 30.95
CA ALA A 542 44.64 2.54 32.01
C ALA A 542 44.89 4.03 31.79
N ALA A 543 46.14 4.44 31.49
CA ALA A 543 46.47 5.84 31.21
C ALA A 543 45.73 6.40 29.99
N MET A 544 45.58 5.60 28.93
CA MET A 544 44.81 5.99 27.74
C MET A 544 43.31 6.11 28.04
N LYS A 545 42.75 5.18 28.83
CA LYS A 545 41.35 5.25 29.27
C LYS A 545 41.08 6.50 30.11
N ASP A 546 41.98 6.81 31.04
CA ASP A 546 41.89 8.00 31.88
C ASP A 546 41.98 9.29 31.03
N ALA A 547 42.85 9.30 30.02
CA ALA A 547 42.99 10.42 29.09
C ALA A 547 41.72 10.68 28.26
N LEU A 548 41.07 9.60 27.78
CA LEU A 548 39.87 9.66 26.95
C LEU A 548 38.57 9.84 27.77
N GLY A 549 38.62 9.60 29.08
CA GLY A 549 37.47 9.78 29.97
C GLY A 549 36.23 9.02 29.49
N ASP A 550 35.08 9.69 29.48
CA ASP A 550 33.78 9.10 29.11
C ASP A 550 33.61 8.87 27.60
N ALA A 551 34.61 9.21 26.77
CA ALA A 551 34.56 8.99 25.32
C ALA A 551 34.65 7.51 24.93
N VAL A 552 35.20 6.66 25.82
CA VAL A 552 35.29 5.20 25.67
C VAL A 552 34.98 4.52 27.00
N GLU A 553 34.41 3.32 26.95
CA GLU A 553 34.19 2.43 28.09
C GLU A 553 35.49 1.73 28.53
N LYS A 554 36.34 1.35 27.57
CA LYS A 554 37.68 0.78 27.82
C LYS A 554 38.59 0.93 26.61
N VAL A 555 39.89 0.73 26.86
CA VAL A 555 40.92 0.54 25.83
C VAL A 555 41.36 -0.92 25.87
N ALA A 556 41.44 -1.59 24.73
CA ALA A 556 41.74 -3.01 24.65
C ALA A 556 42.74 -3.33 23.53
N VAL A 557 43.36 -4.51 23.60
CA VAL A 557 44.13 -5.05 22.48
C VAL A 557 43.16 -5.58 21.44
N SER A 558 43.37 -5.21 20.18
CA SER A 558 42.61 -5.77 19.08
C SER A 558 43.19 -7.12 18.64
N SER A 559 42.35 -8.13 18.57
CA SER A 559 42.68 -9.42 17.95
C SER A 559 42.24 -9.52 16.48
N ARG A 560 41.65 -8.45 15.93
CA ARG A 560 41.01 -8.41 14.60
C ARG A 560 41.65 -7.42 13.62
N LEU A 561 42.53 -6.54 14.09
CA LEU A 561 43.22 -5.58 13.24
C LEU A 561 44.49 -6.18 12.62
N THR A 562 44.68 -5.95 11.32
CA THR A 562 45.91 -6.31 10.60
C THR A 562 46.82 -5.09 10.43
N ASP A 563 46.40 -4.10 9.63
CA ASP A 563 47.25 -3.00 9.17
C ASP A 563 46.94 -1.67 9.85
N ALA A 564 45.72 -1.50 10.39
CA ALA A 564 45.33 -0.25 11.04
C ALA A 564 45.86 -0.19 12.48
N PRO A 565 46.25 1.01 12.98
CA PRO A 565 46.75 1.18 14.34
C PRO A 565 45.67 1.03 15.41
N ALA A 566 44.43 1.39 15.09
CA ALA A 566 43.31 1.38 16.03
C ALA A 566 41.96 1.27 15.29
N CYS A 567 40.93 0.82 16.01
CA CYS A 567 39.52 0.93 15.61
C CYS A 567 38.62 1.22 16.82
N ILE A 568 37.38 1.63 16.56
CA ILE A 568 36.32 1.70 17.58
C ILE A 568 35.37 0.55 17.36
N THR A 569 35.01 -0.14 18.43
CA THR A 569 33.90 -1.09 18.45
C THR A 569 32.82 -0.64 19.41
N ALA A 570 31.59 -1.11 19.21
CA ALA A 570 30.51 -0.89 20.16
C ALA A 570 30.36 -2.10 21.09
N ALA A 571 30.34 -1.84 22.39
CA ALA A 571 29.90 -2.76 23.41
C ALA A 571 28.41 -2.54 23.71
N GLY A 572 27.70 -3.62 24.02
CA GLY A 572 26.28 -3.57 24.37
C GLY A 572 25.34 -3.47 23.17
N PRO A 573 24.07 -3.11 23.40
CA PRO A 573 23.00 -3.25 22.41
C PRO A 573 22.91 -2.12 21.38
N VAL A 574 23.60 -0.99 21.60
CA VAL A 574 23.57 0.17 20.68
C VAL A 574 24.84 0.14 19.85
N SER A 575 24.70 -0.11 18.55
CA SER A 575 25.83 -0.05 17.61
C SER A 575 26.20 1.39 17.24
N LEU A 576 27.38 1.56 16.62
CA LEU A 576 27.85 2.86 16.13
C LEU A 576 26.87 3.47 15.11
N GLU A 577 26.34 2.63 14.21
CA GLU A 577 25.42 3.07 13.17
C GLU A 577 24.05 3.46 13.74
N MET A 578 23.54 2.71 14.74
CA MET A 578 22.32 3.11 15.45
C MET A 578 22.48 4.47 16.13
N GLU A 579 23.61 4.70 16.81
CA GLU A 579 23.89 6.01 17.41
C GLU A 579 23.86 7.12 16.34
N ARG A 580 24.52 6.90 15.19
CA ARG A 580 24.56 7.85 14.08
C ARG A 580 23.16 8.20 13.55
N ILE A 581 22.32 7.19 13.37
CA ILE A 581 20.96 7.36 12.83
C ILE A 581 20.04 8.00 13.87
N LEU A 582 20.07 7.54 15.12
CA LEU A 582 19.23 8.07 16.19
C LEU A 582 19.56 9.53 16.51
N ALA A 583 20.83 9.93 16.41
CA ALA A 583 21.25 11.31 16.60
C ALA A 583 20.60 12.29 15.59
N GLN A 584 20.13 11.82 14.44
CA GLN A 584 19.42 12.62 13.43
C GLN A 584 17.94 12.86 13.80
N SER A 585 17.39 12.06 14.71
CA SER A 585 16.02 12.21 15.21
C SER A 585 15.98 13.11 16.45
N PRO A 586 14.99 14.02 16.58
CA PRO A 586 14.82 14.83 17.79
C PRO A 586 14.76 14.01 19.08
N ASP A 587 14.11 12.84 19.04
CA ASP A 587 13.91 11.98 20.20
C ASP A 587 15.12 11.07 20.51
N GLY A 588 16.10 11.00 19.59
CA GLY A 588 17.30 10.17 19.74
C GLY A 588 18.54 10.95 20.21
N GLN A 589 18.44 12.26 20.42
CA GLN A 589 19.53 13.12 20.88
C GLN A 589 19.94 12.78 22.33
N GLY A 590 20.85 11.81 22.48
CA GLY A 590 21.36 11.37 23.78
C GLY A 590 21.65 9.87 23.85
N VAL A 591 21.16 9.09 22.88
CA VAL A 591 21.55 7.68 22.77
C VAL A 591 22.99 7.61 22.29
N LYS A 592 23.88 7.00 23.09
CA LYS A 592 25.28 6.76 22.73
C LYS A 592 25.62 5.27 22.83
N SER A 593 26.45 4.80 21.92
CA SER A 593 27.06 3.48 22.00
C SER A 593 28.13 3.44 23.10
N GLN A 594 28.33 2.26 23.71
CA GLN A 594 29.44 2.08 24.65
C GLN A 594 30.71 1.76 23.86
N ARG A 595 31.49 2.79 23.53
CA ARG A 595 32.63 2.66 22.61
C ARG A 595 33.82 1.99 23.28
N VAL A 596 34.50 1.10 22.56
CA VAL A 596 35.78 0.51 22.97
C VAL A 596 36.84 0.89 21.94
N LEU A 597 37.94 1.49 22.40
CA LEU A 597 39.11 1.74 21.55
C LEU A 597 39.98 0.49 21.54
N GLU A 598 40.06 -0.19 20.41
CA GLU A 598 40.94 -1.34 20.24
C GLU A 598 42.23 -0.92 19.52
N LEU A 599 43.38 -1.38 20.04
CA LEU A 599 44.71 -1.04 19.53
C LEU A 599 45.40 -2.26 18.93
N ASN A 600 46.06 -2.06 17.79
CA ASN A 600 46.89 -3.07 17.17
C ASN A 600 48.30 -3.02 17.75
N VAL A 601 48.60 -3.95 18.66
CA VAL A 601 49.89 -4.04 19.33
C VAL A 601 51.05 -4.41 18.40
N LYS A 602 50.76 -4.91 17.19
CA LYS A 602 51.75 -5.24 16.15
C LYS A 602 52.06 -4.05 15.24
N HIS A 603 51.33 -2.94 15.36
CA HIS A 603 51.54 -1.76 14.53
C HIS A 603 52.66 -0.86 15.09
N PRO A 604 53.54 -0.26 14.26
CA PRO A 604 54.65 0.58 14.74
C PRO A 604 54.23 1.79 15.61
N VAL A 605 53.00 2.27 15.43
CA VAL A 605 52.45 3.34 16.29
C VAL A 605 52.29 2.90 17.74
N PHE A 606 52.08 1.60 18.00
CA PHE A 606 51.99 1.08 19.35
C PHE A 606 53.31 1.20 20.11
N GLU A 607 54.44 0.99 19.43
CA GLU A 607 55.78 1.18 20.02
C GLU A 607 55.98 2.63 20.50
N ALA A 608 55.45 3.60 19.77
CA ALA A 608 55.51 5.01 20.17
C ALA A 608 54.68 5.32 21.43
N LEU A 609 53.55 4.63 21.63
CA LEU A 609 52.77 4.70 22.87
C LEU A 609 53.53 4.08 24.04
N CYS A 610 54.09 2.88 23.87
CA CYS A 610 54.91 2.22 24.88
C CYS A 610 56.08 3.10 25.31
N ALA A 611 56.83 3.67 24.35
CA ALA A 611 57.95 4.55 24.64
C ALA A 611 57.55 5.82 25.40
N ALA A 612 56.39 6.42 25.09
CA ALA A 612 55.87 7.57 25.81
C ALA A 612 55.51 7.22 27.27
N GLN A 613 54.88 6.06 27.47
CA GLN A 613 54.53 5.55 28.80
C GLN A 613 55.77 5.24 29.64
N GLU A 614 56.77 4.55 29.07
CA GLU A 614 58.03 4.23 29.74
C GLU A 614 58.82 5.48 30.14
N ALA A 615 58.74 6.54 29.33
CA ALA A 615 59.33 7.83 29.63
C ALA A 615 58.55 8.65 30.70
N GLY A 616 57.36 8.20 31.09
CA GLY A 616 56.47 8.92 32.01
C GLY A 616 55.87 10.20 31.40
N ASP A 617 55.79 10.29 30.07
CA ASP A 617 55.28 11.45 29.34
C ASP A 617 53.76 11.37 29.16
N ALA A 618 53.03 11.71 30.23
CA ALA A 618 51.57 11.62 30.27
C ALA A 618 50.89 12.52 29.21
N ASP A 619 51.45 13.69 28.92
CA ASP A 619 50.91 14.62 27.91
C ASP A 619 50.98 14.01 26.51
N LYS A 620 52.07 13.30 26.21
CA LYS A 620 52.26 12.61 24.94
C LYS A 620 51.39 11.36 24.80
N VAL A 621 51.22 10.58 25.87
CA VAL A 621 50.26 9.46 25.88
C VAL A 621 48.85 9.96 25.61
N LYS A 622 48.43 11.05 26.27
CA LYS A 622 47.13 11.69 26.03
C LYS A 622 46.99 12.15 24.58
N LEU A 623 47.99 12.87 24.05
CA LEU A 623 47.98 13.34 22.66
C LEU A 623 47.80 12.19 21.67
N TYR A 624 48.52 11.08 21.86
CA TYR A 624 48.45 9.92 20.98
C TYR A 624 47.12 9.18 21.12
N ALA A 625 46.60 9.02 22.34
CA ALA A 625 45.28 8.44 22.58
C ALA A 625 44.17 9.26 21.88
N ASP A 626 44.19 10.59 22.04
CA ASP A 626 43.22 11.49 21.39
C ASP A 626 43.28 11.38 19.86
N ILE A 627 44.47 11.34 19.27
CA ILE A 627 44.63 11.23 17.81
C ILE A 627 44.13 9.88 17.31
N LEU A 628 44.51 8.78 17.95
CA LEU A 628 44.08 7.44 17.56
C LEU A 628 42.57 7.25 17.70
N TYR A 629 41.99 7.75 18.78
CA TYR A 629 40.54 7.72 18.99
C TYR A 629 39.79 8.47 17.89
N ASN A 630 40.18 9.71 17.62
CA ASN A 630 39.53 10.52 16.58
C ASN A 630 39.75 9.96 15.17
N GLN A 631 40.93 9.40 14.88
CA GLN A 631 41.18 8.70 13.61
C GLN A 631 40.28 7.47 13.46
N ALA A 632 40.13 6.68 14.53
CA ALA A 632 39.25 5.52 14.52
C ALA A 632 37.78 5.94 14.32
N LEU A 633 37.30 7.01 14.97
CA LEU A 633 35.97 7.58 14.70
C LEU A 633 35.80 7.98 13.23
N LEU A 634 36.80 8.65 12.64
CA LEU A 634 36.76 9.05 11.23
C LEU A 634 36.67 7.85 10.28
N VAL A 635 37.36 6.74 10.60
CA VAL A 635 37.29 5.50 9.82
C VAL A 635 35.87 4.91 9.91
N GLU A 636 35.30 4.83 11.12
CA GLU A 636 33.94 4.33 11.36
C GLU A 636 32.83 5.27 10.84
N GLY A 637 33.15 6.53 10.53
CA GLY A 637 32.18 7.49 10.00
C GLY A 637 31.40 8.23 11.05
N MET A 638 31.90 8.20 12.28
CA MET A 638 31.34 8.93 13.38
C MET A 638 31.78 10.40 13.33
N PRO A 639 30.89 11.34 13.67
CA PRO A 639 31.25 12.74 13.78
C PRO A 639 32.27 12.95 14.91
N LEU A 640 33.22 13.86 14.69
CA LEU A 640 34.13 14.31 15.74
C LEU A 640 33.44 15.34 16.62
N GLU A 641 33.64 15.23 17.94
CA GLU A 641 33.09 16.18 18.92
C GLU A 641 33.73 17.56 18.78
N ASP A 642 35.06 17.61 18.59
CA ASP A 642 35.81 18.83 18.31
C ASP A 642 36.82 18.62 17.15
N PRO A 643 36.41 18.89 15.89
CA PRO A 643 37.31 18.78 14.74
C PRO A 643 38.53 19.71 14.82
N VAL A 644 38.44 20.85 15.51
CA VAL A 644 39.54 21.81 15.64
C VAL A 644 40.60 21.29 16.61
N ALA A 645 40.17 20.72 17.74
CA ALA A 645 41.06 20.05 18.67
C ALA A 645 41.83 18.92 18.00
N TYR A 646 41.15 18.08 17.20
CA TYR A 646 41.81 17.03 16.43
C TYR A 646 42.85 17.57 15.42
N ALA A 647 42.50 18.60 14.64
CA ALA A 647 43.43 19.21 13.68
C ALA A 647 44.68 19.79 14.37
N ASN A 648 44.49 20.43 15.53
CA ASN A 648 45.59 20.93 16.34
C ASN A 648 46.46 19.80 16.92
N ALA A 649 45.84 18.70 17.37
CA ALA A 649 46.55 17.52 17.87
C ALA A 649 47.44 16.90 16.79
N VAL A 650 46.92 16.73 15.57
CA VAL A 650 47.71 16.25 14.42
C VAL A 650 48.85 17.22 14.08
N THR A 651 48.60 18.52 14.15
CA THR A 651 49.64 19.54 13.88
C THR A 651 50.81 19.46 14.86
N LYS A 652 50.54 19.13 16.14
CA LYS A 652 51.59 18.93 17.16
C LYS A 652 52.50 17.74 16.85
N LEU A 653 52.11 16.79 16.00
CA LEU A 653 52.99 15.69 15.57
C LEU A 653 54.02 16.11 14.54
N MET A 654 53.79 17.22 13.84
CA MET A 654 54.68 17.75 12.80
C MET A 654 55.65 18.82 13.32
N ALA A 655 55.43 19.31 14.54
CA ALA A 655 56.25 20.30 15.22
C ALA A 655 57.23 19.60 16.17
#